data_AF-A0A9P5T1S5-F1
#
_entry.id   AF-A0A9P5T1S5-F1
#
_cell.length_a   1.000
_cell.length_b   1.000
_cell.length_c   1.000
_cell.angle_alpha   90.00
_cell.angle_beta   90.00
_cell.angle_gamma   90.00
#
_symmetry.space_group_name_H-M   'P 1'
#
loop_
_entity.id
_entity.type
_entity.pdbx_description
1 polymer ?
#
loop_
_entity_poly.entity_id
_entity_poly.type
_entity_poly.pdbx_seq_one_letter_code
_entity_poly.pdbx_strand_id
1 'polypeptide(L)'
;MPQSRSLVQQPRGNIGQSTPNNDVKSGPLARGKQEAEEGTGAGAGTGTRTNITPMSQNFFVENVNPPATQFNPPQSDERLTDIRQLAACLSLLRPSCPSIDSLEPAARTWLKAVENDPDEQERLRMLATEVIRGFVGDEIKDSKTVAEVMYLAPVLDQQEFRFLLGQFHSGVDKSDLLDINQLQGLAGLIQGADPSYLNPDDLVKTLELLSGRLRETHRQSSSYLYQLTMAISNVLDAMADTKVNGLDHEKIHEPLGSYLDKLRGSSDPYLVYQAAYAYQALQYVPDNETPWQAALRRTGKVIQGVSGLVTAVKGLDLNSFMEGLQSIQQGMAGASAVLSVVKTTYKDATSLAKDGKEALDGFKEGLSFDRKQAWYPALRGADTLIRDGHLVKFKILICEAPCRRDPAFQWGVCQRLGEIAANSSWGADIRRDAVSFLIELYRNDTEWGQHMNVKQWILTILTQVSSVSGSVAQYAATVLEKLRTEGDARKQALYQSFREEGPGSFAMSVDMLSLESSPLLDQAQNRPDVEGGLRQLRKRRLEEQKNIIYIPPQAKASLQASDEEHFPLMEAVLGFLNSDQHRVLLLLGDSGSGKSTFNKALECELWSSYKKGGPIPLHINLPTIDKPDQDMVAKQLRRLDFTDAQIKELKGHRDFILICDGYDECQETRNLYTTNMLNQPDEWRAKMVISCRSEYIGADYRDRFQPGDRNQSSKSTQLQEAVFTPFSTNQVEGYIDQFVAVYQPLWTAQEYKDALDRIPSLKELVGNPFLMRLLLDVLPRMMDPGEHLSITHIARFIEQWLERSKRRLAKEGLSPNASAAIDSLSDQGFTVNGDDFLKWSVAIYEEQDGSLLLNALVSKMKDRGSQKSLVNRMTSTSSVKHVL
;
A
#
# COMPACT_ATOMS: atom_id res chain seq x y z
N MET A 1 22.16 -5.23 -44.69
CA MET A 1 22.73 -6.11 -45.74
C MET A 1 21.89 -7.38 -45.82
N PRO A 2 21.44 -7.84 -47.00
CA PRO A 2 20.49 -8.95 -47.14
C PRO A 2 21.10 -10.26 -47.71
N GLN A 3 20.22 -11.27 -47.86
CA GLN A 3 20.34 -12.58 -48.55
C GLN A 3 20.73 -13.76 -47.62
N SER A 4 20.12 -14.96 -47.66
CA SER A 4 19.63 -15.74 -48.83
C SER A 4 18.66 -16.87 -48.41
N ARG A 5 17.82 -17.31 -49.35
CA ARG A 5 16.91 -18.48 -49.33
C ARG A 5 17.67 -19.83 -49.46
N SER A 6 17.07 -20.92 -48.98
CA SER A 6 17.01 -22.20 -49.73
C SER A 6 15.83 -23.10 -49.28
N LEU A 7 15.22 -23.75 -50.29
CA LEU A 7 14.12 -24.73 -50.29
C LEU A 7 14.69 -26.12 -50.57
N VAL A 8 14.18 -27.21 -49.96
CA VAL A 8 14.09 -28.60 -50.51
C VAL A 8 13.07 -29.38 -49.63
N GLN A 9 11.84 -29.65 -50.09
CA GLN A 9 11.25 -30.90 -50.64
C GLN A 9 11.08 -32.13 -49.70
N GLN A 10 9.84 -32.64 -49.71
CA GLN A 10 9.33 -33.90 -49.13
C GLN A 10 9.87 -35.16 -49.84
N PRO A 11 9.57 -36.36 -49.30
CA PRO A 11 8.64 -37.22 -50.04
C PRO A 11 7.60 -37.99 -49.20
N ARG A 12 6.52 -38.39 -49.88
CA ARG A 12 5.42 -39.27 -49.46
C ARG A 12 5.82 -40.75 -49.47
N GLY A 13 5.19 -41.54 -48.62
CA GLY A 13 5.05 -43.00 -48.75
C GLY A 13 3.74 -43.46 -48.09
N ASN A 14 2.85 -44.04 -48.88
CA ASN A 14 1.51 -44.53 -48.51
C ASN A 14 1.52 -46.07 -48.41
N ILE A 15 0.38 -46.61 -47.94
CA ILE A 15 -0.17 -47.98 -48.12
C ILE A 15 -0.05 -48.94 -46.92
N GLY A 16 -1.22 -49.41 -46.44
CA GLY A 16 -1.35 -50.73 -45.80
C GLY A 16 -2.55 -50.88 -44.84
N GLN A 17 -3.72 -51.27 -45.35
CA GLN A 17 -4.92 -51.65 -44.60
C GLN A 17 -4.75 -52.97 -43.80
N SER A 18 -5.44 -53.11 -42.67
CA SER A 18 -6.20 -54.33 -42.28
C SER A 18 -6.84 -54.22 -40.88
N THR A 19 -8.17 -54.28 -40.85
CA THR A 19 -9.01 -54.87 -39.76
C THR A 19 -9.39 -56.30 -40.20
N PRO A 20 -10.11 -57.18 -39.44
CA PRO A 20 -10.78 -57.06 -38.14
C PRO A 20 -10.60 -58.29 -37.20
N ASN A 21 -11.11 -58.27 -35.96
CA ASN A 21 -12.16 -59.20 -35.46
C ASN A 21 -12.44 -59.11 -33.95
N ASN A 22 -13.72 -59.39 -33.64
CA ASN A 22 -14.35 -59.59 -32.35
C ASN A 22 -13.85 -60.84 -31.62
N ASP A 23 -13.97 -60.86 -30.28
CA ASP A 23 -14.51 -62.04 -29.60
C ASP A 23 -15.08 -61.74 -28.19
N VAL A 24 -16.07 -62.57 -27.83
CA VAL A 24 -17.06 -62.46 -26.74
C VAL A 24 -16.72 -63.42 -25.58
N LYS A 25 -17.35 -63.19 -24.41
CA LYS A 25 -17.63 -64.06 -23.22
C LYS A 25 -16.86 -63.60 -21.97
N SER A 26 -17.38 -63.58 -20.75
CA SER A 26 -18.58 -64.13 -20.10
C SER A 26 -18.66 -63.56 -18.66
N GLY A 27 -19.86 -63.40 -18.07
CA GLY A 27 -20.09 -62.95 -16.68
C GLY A 27 -19.69 -63.98 -15.59
N PRO A 28 -20.20 -63.94 -14.32
CA PRO A 28 -21.53 -63.42 -13.92
C PRO A 28 -21.71 -62.87 -12.46
N LEU A 29 -22.99 -62.53 -12.14
CA LEU A 29 -23.74 -62.69 -10.87
C LEU A 29 -23.67 -61.64 -9.73
N ALA A 30 -24.78 -60.88 -9.56
CA ALA A 30 -25.78 -60.97 -8.48
C ALA A 30 -26.86 -59.88 -8.68
N ARG A 31 -28.10 -60.13 -9.16
CA ARG A 31 -29.32 -60.59 -8.45
C ARG A 31 -29.52 -59.97 -7.05
N GLY A 32 -30.63 -59.30 -6.73
CA GLY A 32 -31.83 -59.04 -7.54
C GLY A 32 -33.01 -58.38 -6.77
N LYS A 33 -34.15 -58.34 -7.49
CA LYS A 33 -35.58 -58.31 -7.09
C LYS A 33 -36.14 -57.02 -6.45
N GLN A 34 -37.35 -56.52 -6.75
CA GLN A 34 -38.60 -57.04 -7.37
C GLN A 34 -39.32 -55.87 -8.11
N GLU A 35 -39.94 -56.01 -9.29
CA GLU A 35 -41.33 -56.50 -9.58
C GLU A 35 -42.42 -55.71 -8.82
N ALA A 36 -43.56 -55.27 -9.37
CA ALA A 36 -44.27 -55.60 -10.62
C ALA A 36 -45.25 -54.48 -11.04
N GLU A 37 -45.64 -54.57 -12.31
CA GLU A 37 -46.68 -53.82 -13.02
C GLU A 37 -48.09 -54.10 -12.50
N GLU A 38 -49.01 -53.15 -12.72
CA GLU A 38 -50.37 -53.46 -13.17
C GLU A 38 -50.91 -52.26 -13.96
N GLY A 39 -51.43 -52.52 -15.15
CA GLY A 39 -52.13 -51.55 -15.98
C GLY A 39 -53.50 -52.07 -16.39
N THR A 40 -54.47 -51.18 -16.62
CA THR A 40 -55.44 -51.22 -17.73
C THR A 40 -56.42 -50.04 -17.70
N GLY A 41 -56.65 -49.43 -18.87
CA GLY A 41 -58.00 -49.32 -19.43
C GLY A 41 -58.82 -48.03 -19.30
N ALA A 42 -58.68 -47.15 -20.32
CA ALA A 42 -59.74 -46.46 -21.09
C ALA A 42 -60.71 -45.41 -20.46
N GLY A 43 -60.83 -44.26 -21.14
CA GLY A 43 -62.00 -43.36 -21.05
C GLY A 43 -61.73 -41.93 -21.52
N ALA A 44 -62.09 -41.61 -22.77
CA ALA A 44 -61.97 -40.28 -23.37
C ALA A 44 -62.94 -39.26 -22.75
N GLY A 45 -62.46 -38.02 -22.55
CA GLY A 45 -63.27 -36.85 -22.17
C GLY A 45 -62.58 -35.58 -22.66
N THR A 46 -63.08 -35.04 -23.76
CA THR A 46 -62.62 -33.81 -24.42
C THR A 46 -62.74 -32.58 -23.51
N GLY A 47 -61.59 -31.96 -23.20
CA GLY A 47 -61.49 -30.63 -22.59
C GLY A 47 -60.41 -29.86 -23.32
N THR A 48 -60.80 -28.79 -24.00
CA THR A 48 -60.00 -27.92 -24.86
C THR A 48 -58.72 -27.44 -24.15
N ARG A 49 -57.58 -28.05 -24.49
CA ARG A 49 -56.25 -27.53 -24.15
C ARG A 49 -55.96 -26.35 -25.09
N THR A 50 -56.03 -25.14 -24.56
CA THR A 50 -55.34 -23.98 -25.14
C THR A 50 -53.85 -24.33 -25.26
N ASN A 51 -53.37 -24.46 -26.49
CA ASN A 51 -51.95 -24.63 -26.81
C ASN A 51 -51.19 -23.39 -26.32
N ILE A 52 -50.58 -23.49 -25.14
CA ILE A 52 -49.52 -22.57 -24.69
C ILE A 52 -48.26 -22.99 -25.46
N THR A 53 -47.79 -22.13 -26.36
CA THR A 53 -46.50 -22.31 -27.02
C THR A 53 -45.38 -22.29 -25.96
N PRO A 54 -44.44 -23.25 -25.92
CA PRO A 54 -43.35 -23.24 -24.95
C PRO A 54 -42.39 -22.06 -25.19
N MET A 55 -41.82 -21.48 -24.12
CA MET A 55 -40.78 -20.45 -24.17
C MET A 55 -39.66 -20.84 -25.15
N SER A 56 -39.10 -19.89 -25.91
CA SER A 56 -37.83 -20.14 -26.61
C SER A 56 -36.71 -20.25 -25.56
N GLN A 57 -36.36 -21.47 -25.18
CA GLN A 57 -35.47 -21.79 -24.06
C GLN A 57 -33.96 -21.55 -24.32
N ASN A 58 -33.56 -20.87 -25.39
CA ASN A 58 -32.19 -20.91 -25.91
C ASN A 58 -31.27 -19.73 -25.47
N PHE A 59 -31.44 -19.20 -24.26
CA PHE A 59 -30.54 -18.18 -23.69
C PHE A 59 -29.96 -18.68 -22.37
N PHE A 60 -28.72 -18.31 -22.04
CA PHE A 60 -28.01 -18.69 -20.81
C PHE A 60 -28.09 -20.19 -20.54
N VAL A 61 -27.56 -20.99 -21.48
CA VAL A 61 -27.66 -22.46 -21.47
C VAL A 61 -26.65 -23.09 -20.49
N GLU A 62 -25.57 -22.38 -20.18
CA GLU A 62 -24.51 -22.84 -19.27
C GLU A 62 -24.19 -21.77 -18.22
N ASN A 63 -23.75 -22.21 -17.04
CA ASN A 63 -23.13 -21.32 -16.07
C ASN A 63 -21.68 -21.10 -16.47
N VAL A 64 -21.19 -19.89 -16.29
CA VAL A 64 -19.81 -19.53 -16.59
C VAL A 64 -19.14 -18.98 -15.36
N ASN A 65 -17.82 -19.14 -15.26
CA ASN A 65 -17.08 -18.39 -14.27
C ASN A 65 -17.27 -16.88 -14.56
N PRO A 66 -17.43 -16.04 -13.52
CA PRO A 66 -17.47 -14.61 -13.68
C PRO A 66 -16.28 -14.13 -14.51
N PRO A 67 -16.41 -13.02 -15.24
CA PRO A 67 -15.38 -12.56 -16.15
C PRO A 67 -14.04 -12.36 -15.42
N ALA A 68 -13.08 -13.25 -15.68
CA ALA A 68 -11.73 -13.12 -15.20
C ALA A 68 -10.91 -12.37 -16.26
N THR A 69 -10.28 -11.27 -15.85
CA THR A 69 -9.27 -10.59 -16.67
C THR A 69 -8.17 -11.59 -16.99
N GLN A 70 -7.86 -11.81 -18.28
CA GLN A 70 -6.75 -12.67 -18.68
C GLN A 70 -5.47 -12.16 -18.00
N PHE A 71 -4.87 -12.98 -17.14
CA PHE A 71 -3.72 -12.56 -16.34
C PHE A 71 -2.46 -12.60 -17.20
N ASN A 72 -1.96 -11.41 -17.55
CA ASN A 72 -0.66 -11.25 -18.19
C ASN A 72 0.36 -10.83 -17.10
N PRO A 73 1.19 -11.75 -16.58
CA PRO A 73 2.13 -11.42 -15.51
C PRO A 73 3.23 -10.45 -15.99
N PRO A 74 3.55 -9.40 -15.23
CA PRO A 74 4.75 -8.61 -15.46
C PRO A 74 6.00 -9.38 -15.02
N GLN A 75 7.14 -9.10 -15.65
CA GLN A 75 8.45 -9.43 -15.08
C GLN A 75 8.73 -8.56 -13.83
N SER A 76 9.65 -9.00 -12.98
CA SER A 76 10.10 -8.19 -11.84
C SER A 76 10.67 -6.85 -12.35
N ASP A 77 10.30 -5.75 -11.69
CA ASP A 77 10.57 -4.37 -12.11
C ASP A 77 9.98 -3.92 -13.47
N GLU A 78 9.17 -4.76 -14.15
CA GLU A 78 8.53 -4.36 -15.41
C GLU A 78 7.43 -3.31 -15.16
N ARG A 79 7.30 -2.39 -16.13
CA ARG A 79 6.22 -1.40 -16.17
C ARG A 79 4.89 -2.12 -16.42
N LEU A 80 3.90 -1.80 -15.63
CA LEU A 80 2.54 -2.32 -15.75
C LEU A 80 1.82 -1.65 -16.92
N THR A 81 1.02 -2.43 -17.65
CA THR A 81 0.30 -1.99 -18.84
C THR A 81 -0.94 -1.18 -18.49
N ASP A 82 -1.65 -1.56 -17.42
CA ASP A 82 -2.85 -0.87 -16.95
C ASP A 82 -3.15 -1.18 -15.47
N ILE A 83 -4.13 -0.46 -14.90
CA ILE A 83 -4.56 -0.62 -13.51
C ILE A 83 -5.14 -2.01 -13.20
N ARG A 84 -5.69 -2.71 -14.20
CA ARG A 84 -6.28 -4.04 -14.04
C ARG A 84 -5.18 -5.07 -13.81
N GLN A 85 -4.04 -4.91 -14.47
CA GLN A 85 -2.84 -5.73 -14.24
C GLN A 85 -2.33 -5.53 -12.80
N LEU A 86 -2.28 -4.29 -12.31
CA LEU A 86 -1.89 -4.00 -10.91
C LEU A 86 -2.85 -4.66 -9.91
N ALA A 87 -4.16 -4.46 -10.10
CA ALA A 87 -5.19 -5.05 -9.25
C ALA A 87 -5.12 -6.59 -9.25
N ALA A 88 -4.90 -7.21 -10.41
CA ALA A 88 -4.75 -8.65 -10.51
C ALA A 88 -3.51 -9.16 -9.75
N CYS A 89 -2.36 -8.49 -9.89
CA CYS A 89 -1.13 -8.83 -9.15
C CYS A 89 -1.36 -8.75 -7.63
N LEU A 90 -1.96 -7.65 -7.15
CA LEU A 90 -2.26 -7.46 -5.73
C LEU A 90 -3.28 -8.47 -5.20
N SER A 91 -4.27 -8.83 -6.00
CA SER A 91 -5.25 -9.87 -5.64
C SER A 91 -4.59 -11.24 -5.44
N LEU A 92 -3.60 -11.60 -6.25
CA LEU A 92 -2.87 -12.87 -6.12
C LEU A 92 -1.97 -12.90 -4.87
N LEU A 93 -1.46 -11.74 -4.44
CA LEU A 93 -0.61 -11.61 -3.25
C LEU A 93 -1.41 -11.63 -1.93
N ARG A 94 -2.74 -11.71 -1.98
CA ARG A 94 -3.58 -11.74 -0.78
C ARG A 94 -3.66 -13.13 -0.16
N PRO A 95 -3.75 -13.21 1.19
CA PRO A 95 -3.95 -14.48 1.90
C PRO A 95 -5.25 -15.21 1.53
N SER A 96 -6.26 -14.46 1.05
CA SER A 96 -7.58 -14.96 0.67
C SER A 96 -7.66 -15.50 -0.77
N CYS A 97 -6.54 -15.57 -1.50
CA CYS A 97 -6.50 -16.11 -2.85
C CYS A 97 -6.93 -17.59 -2.86
N PRO A 98 -7.74 -18.05 -3.83
CA PRO A 98 -8.09 -19.47 -3.95
C PRO A 98 -6.83 -20.32 -4.10
N SER A 99 -6.91 -21.60 -3.67
CA SER A 99 -5.78 -22.54 -3.66
C SER A 99 -4.94 -22.44 -4.94
N ILE A 100 -3.62 -22.41 -4.81
CA ILE A 100 -2.65 -22.31 -5.91
C ILE A 100 -2.99 -23.30 -7.05
N ASP A 101 -3.55 -24.47 -6.72
CA ASP A 101 -3.92 -25.51 -7.68
C ASP A 101 -5.11 -25.14 -8.59
N SER A 102 -5.86 -24.09 -8.26
CA SER A 102 -7.00 -23.59 -9.04
C SER A 102 -6.65 -22.43 -10.00
N LEU A 103 -5.47 -21.83 -9.86
CA LEU A 103 -5.04 -20.68 -10.67
C LEU A 103 -4.59 -21.10 -12.08
N GLU A 104 -4.52 -20.17 -13.02
CA GLU A 104 -3.90 -20.46 -14.33
C GLU A 104 -2.39 -20.72 -14.21
N PRO A 105 -1.76 -21.53 -15.08
CA PRO A 105 -0.34 -21.88 -14.99
C PRO A 105 0.61 -20.67 -14.94
N ALA A 106 0.30 -19.61 -15.69
CA ALA A 106 1.06 -18.36 -15.71
C ALA A 106 0.99 -17.64 -14.35
N ALA A 107 -0.21 -17.52 -13.77
CA ALA A 107 -0.43 -16.93 -12.44
C ALA A 107 0.30 -17.70 -11.33
N ARG A 108 0.27 -19.04 -11.37
CA ARG A 108 1.00 -19.88 -10.40
C ARG A 108 2.51 -19.67 -10.46
N THR A 109 3.05 -19.60 -11.67
CA THR A 109 4.49 -19.44 -11.89
C THR A 109 4.96 -18.07 -11.41
N TRP A 110 4.20 -17.03 -11.75
CA TRP A 110 4.47 -15.67 -11.29
C TRP A 110 4.37 -15.53 -9.78
N LEU A 111 3.29 -16.05 -9.16
CA LEU A 111 3.09 -15.96 -7.70
C LEU A 111 4.25 -16.61 -6.94
N LYS A 112 4.72 -17.79 -7.37
CA LYS A 112 5.89 -18.45 -6.74
C LYS A 112 7.19 -17.64 -6.85
N ALA A 113 7.37 -16.91 -7.96
CA ALA A 113 8.54 -16.07 -8.14
C ALA A 113 8.47 -14.85 -7.21
N VAL A 114 7.31 -14.18 -7.17
CA VAL A 114 7.11 -12.95 -6.39
C VAL A 114 6.96 -13.21 -4.89
N GLU A 115 6.44 -14.36 -4.47
CA GLU A 115 6.34 -14.74 -3.06
C GLU A 115 7.74 -14.83 -2.39
N ASN A 116 8.77 -15.17 -3.18
CA ASN A 116 10.17 -15.18 -2.76
C ASN A 116 10.90 -13.84 -3.02
N ASP A 117 10.19 -12.83 -3.53
CA ASP A 117 10.70 -11.49 -3.85
C ASP A 117 9.93 -10.44 -3.04
N PRO A 118 10.31 -10.18 -1.77
CA PRO A 118 9.64 -9.19 -0.94
C PRO A 118 9.76 -7.77 -1.52
N ASP A 119 10.76 -7.51 -2.35
CA ASP A 119 11.00 -6.21 -2.96
C ASP A 119 9.98 -5.92 -4.08
N GLU A 120 9.63 -6.93 -4.88
CA GLU A 120 8.60 -6.81 -5.91
C GLU A 120 7.19 -6.70 -5.30
N GLN A 121 6.90 -7.46 -4.23
CA GLN A 121 5.64 -7.34 -3.50
C GLN A 121 5.43 -5.91 -2.98
N GLU A 122 6.48 -5.33 -2.40
CA GLU A 122 6.45 -3.97 -1.88
C GLU A 122 6.32 -2.93 -2.99
N ARG A 123 6.99 -3.13 -4.14
CA ARG A 123 6.86 -2.24 -5.31
C ARG A 123 5.41 -2.15 -5.79
N LEU A 124 4.73 -3.28 -5.93
CA LEU A 124 3.34 -3.35 -6.39
C LEU A 124 2.37 -2.68 -5.42
N ARG A 125 2.53 -2.91 -4.11
CA ARG A 125 1.72 -2.22 -3.08
C ARG A 125 1.91 -0.71 -3.15
N MET A 126 3.16 -0.27 -3.30
CA MET A 126 3.49 1.15 -3.40
C MET A 126 2.93 1.81 -4.66
N LEU A 127 2.91 1.12 -5.80
CA LEU A 127 2.24 1.60 -7.00
C LEU A 127 0.76 1.89 -6.74
N ALA A 128 0.05 1.00 -6.02
CA ALA A 128 -1.35 1.23 -5.66
C ALA A 128 -1.51 2.42 -4.70
N THR A 129 -0.65 2.54 -3.68
CA THR A 129 -0.66 3.69 -2.77
C THR A 129 -0.41 5.01 -3.51
N GLU A 130 0.52 5.04 -4.47
CA GLU A 130 0.79 6.25 -5.27
C GLU A 130 -0.35 6.58 -6.24
N VAL A 131 -1.05 5.58 -6.79
CA VAL A 131 -2.28 5.81 -7.56
C VAL A 131 -3.37 6.45 -6.69
N ILE A 132 -3.59 5.94 -5.48
CA ILE A 132 -4.55 6.55 -4.53
C ILE A 132 -4.12 7.96 -4.15
N ARG A 133 -2.83 8.19 -3.90
CA ARG A 133 -2.31 9.53 -3.57
C ARG A 133 -2.47 10.50 -4.73
N GLY A 134 -2.20 10.05 -5.96
CA GLY A 134 -2.45 10.80 -7.18
C GLY A 134 -3.92 11.18 -7.30
N PHE A 135 -4.81 10.20 -7.08
CA PHE A 135 -6.24 10.46 -7.02
C PHE A 135 -6.57 11.52 -5.98
N VAL A 136 -6.08 11.42 -4.74
CA VAL A 136 -6.38 12.40 -3.67
C VAL A 136 -5.88 13.81 -4.01
N GLY A 137 -4.68 13.91 -4.58
CA GLY A 137 -4.06 15.19 -4.94
C GLY A 137 -4.70 15.89 -6.13
N ASP A 138 -5.48 15.19 -6.97
CA ASP A 138 -6.18 15.79 -8.10
C ASP A 138 -7.33 16.67 -7.63
N GLU A 139 -7.47 17.91 -8.11
CA GLU A 139 -8.62 18.74 -7.75
C GLU A 139 -9.90 18.29 -8.47
N ILE A 140 -9.77 17.68 -9.65
CA ILE A 140 -10.90 17.31 -10.51
C ILE A 140 -10.94 15.79 -10.66
N LYS A 141 -11.93 15.14 -10.04
CA LYS A 141 -12.12 13.69 -10.16
C LYS A 141 -12.94 13.36 -11.41
N ASP A 142 -12.28 13.17 -12.54
CA ASP A 142 -12.95 12.72 -13.76
C ASP A 142 -13.38 11.25 -13.68
N SER A 143 -14.16 10.78 -14.67
CA SER A 143 -14.66 9.41 -14.67
C SER A 143 -13.55 8.35 -14.77
N LYS A 144 -12.41 8.68 -15.40
CA LYS A 144 -11.29 7.75 -15.60
C LYS A 144 -10.50 7.52 -14.33
N THR A 145 -10.15 8.60 -13.64
CA THR A 145 -9.45 8.58 -12.35
C THR A 145 -10.27 7.88 -11.27
N VAL A 146 -11.60 8.10 -11.24
CA VAL A 146 -12.52 7.36 -10.37
C VAL A 146 -12.53 5.87 -10.73
N ALA A 147 -12.65 5.51 -12.01
CA ALA A 147 -12.64 4.11 -12.43
C ALA A 147 -11.33 3.38 -12.07
N GLU A 148 -10.16 4.03 -12.19
CA GLU A 148 -8.87 3.45 -11.77
C GLU A 148 -8.85 3.08 -10.28
N VAL A 149 -9.25 3.99 -9.40
CA VAL A 149 -9.29 3.68 -7.96
C VAL A 149 -10.38 2.65 -7.62
N MET A 150 -11.46 2.56 -8.40
CA MET A 150 -12.46 1.50 -8.25
C MET A 150 -11.92 0.12 -8.60
N TYR A 151 -10.99 0.00 -9.56
CA TYR A 151 -10.30 -1.28 -9.83
C TYR A 151 -9.37 -1.71 -8.70
N LEU A 152 -8.78 -0.76 -7.97
CA LEU A 152 -7.94 -1.06 -6.80
C LEU A 152 -8.76 -1.35 -5.53
N ALA A 153 -9.93 -0.76 -5.38
CA ALA A 153 -10.72 -0.84 -4.14
C ALA A 153 -10.88 -2.26 -3.56
N PRO A 154 -11.16 -3.32 -4.35
CA PRO A 154 -11.28 -4.68 -3.82
C PRO A 154 -9.98 -5.24 -3.25
N VAL A 155 -8.82 -4.71 -3.66
CA VAL A 155 -7.49 -5.20 -3.26
C VAL A 155 -6.79 -4.35 -2.19
N LEU A 156 -7.39 -3.23 -1.78
CA LEU A 156 -6.90 -2.37 -0.69
C LEU A 156 -7.12 -2.99 0.68
N ASP A 157 -6.17 -2.79 1.60
CA ASP A 157 -6.40 -3.18 2.99
C ASP A 157 -7.50 -2.32 3.65
N GLN A 158 -7.92 -2.70 4.85
CA GLN A 158 -9.01 -2.01 5.54
C GLN A 158 -8.70 -0.52 5.81
N GLN A 159 -7.45 -0.18 6.10
CA GLN A 159 -7.07 1.20 6.42
C GLN A 159 -7.11 2.08 5.16
N GLU A 160 -6.52 1.60 4.06
CA GLU A 160 -6.51 2.27 2.75
C GLU A 160 -7.92 2.39 2.17
N PHE A 161 -8.73 1.32 2.27
CA PHE A 161 -10.13 1.33 1.85
C PHE A 161 -10.93 2.40 2.60
N ARG A 162 -10.82 2.45 3.93
CA ARG A 162 -11.53 3.44 4.75
C ARG A 162 -11.05 4.87 4.48
N PHE A 163 -9.76 5.05 4.23
CA PHE A 163 -9.22 6.33 3.80
C PHE A 163 -9.86 6.78 2.48
N LEU A 164 -9.90 5.90 1.47
CA LEU A 164 -10.53 6.19 0.18
C LEU A 164 -12.04 6.49 0.31
N LEU A 165 -12.76 5.72 1.13
CA LEU A 165 -14.17 5.98 1.45
C LEU A 165 -14.38 7.39 2.03
N GLY A 166 -13.52 7.81 2.96
CA GLY A 166 -13.55 9.15 3.54
C GLY A 166 -13.30 10.26 2.51
N GLN A 167 -12.46 10.01 1.50
CA GLN A 167 -12.20 10.97 0.42
C GLN A 167 -13.44 11.19 -0.45
N PHE A 168 -14.09 10.10 -0.90
CA PHE A 168 -15.34 10.20 -1.66
C PHE A 168 -16.47 10.84 -0.84
N HIS A 169 -16.58 10.49 0.44
CA HIS A 169 -17.56 11.10 1.34
C HIS A 169 -17.33 12.62 1.46
N SER A 170 -16.10 13.05 1.74
CA SER A 170 -15.77 14.48 1.84
C SER A 170 -15.98 15.20 0.50
N GLY A 171 -15.75 14.52 -0.61
CA GLY A 171 -15.94 15.06 -1.94
C GLY A 171 -17.40 15.36 -2.27
N VAL A 172 -18.29 14.40 -1.99
CA VAL A 172 -19.75 14.59 -2.14
C VAL A 172 -20.30 15.62 -1.13
N ASP A 173 -19.74 15.70 0.07
CA ASP A 173 -20.17 16.63 1.12
C ASP A 173 -19.73 18.09 0.88
N LYS A 174 -18.50 18.31 0.40
CA LYS A 174 -17.95 19.67 0.24
C LYS A 174 -18.21 20.33 -1.11
N SER A 175 -18.64 19.57 -2.12
CA SER A 175 -18.84 20.15 -3.45
C SER A 175 -20.03 21.11 -3.49
N ASP A 176 -19.85 22.31 -4.05
CA ASP A 176 -20.94 23.28 -4.23
C ASP A 176 -22.00 22.80 -5.23
N LEU A 177 -21.55 22.06 -6.25
CA LEU A 177 -22.39 21.38 -7.23
C LEU A 177 -22.25 19.86 -7.07
N LEU A 178 -23.31 19.11 -7.41
CA LEU A 178 -23.27 17.65 -7.34
C LEU A 178 -22.28 17.07 -8.36
N ASP A 179 -21.16 16.54 -7.88
CA ASP A 179 -20.21 15.78 -8.69
C ASP A 179 -20.71 14.34 -8.88
N ILE A 180 -21.16 14.02 -10.10
CA ILE A 180 -21.69 12.69 -10.45
C ILE A 180 -20.61 11.61 -10.35
N ASN A 181 -19.36 11.90 -10.72
CA ASN A 181 -18.30 10.87 -10.73
C ASN A 181 -17.96 10.46 -9.30
N GLN A 182 -17.87 11.43 -8.39
CA GLN A 182 -17.61 11.15 -6.97
C GLN A 182 -18.78 10.45 -6.30
N LEU A 183 -20.02 10.81 -6.66
CA LEU A 183 -21.21 10.11 -6.20
C LEU A 183 -21.22 8.64 -6.64
N GLN A 184 -20.88 8.38 -7.90
CA GLN A 184 -20.82 7.03 -8.44
C GLN A 184 -19.65 6.23 -7.82
N GLY A 185 -18.50 6.87 -7.59
CA GLY A 185 -17.36 6.24 -6.89
C GLY A 185 -17.71 5.87 -5.45
N LEU A 186 -18.40 6.75 -4.71
CA LEU A 186 -18.89 6.46 -3.36
C LEU A 186 -19.84 5.25 -3.34
N ALA A 187 -20.81 5.23 -4.25
CA ALA A 187 -21.77 4.12 -4.36
C ALA A 187 -21.08 2.81 -4.77
N GLY A 188 -20.11 2.87 -5.69
CA GLY A 188 -19.32 1.72 -6.15
C GLY A 188 -18.45 1.13 -5.04
N LEU A 189 -17.80 1.97 -4.22
CA LEU A 189 -17.02 1.50 -3.06
C LEU A 189 -17.88 0.73 -2.07
N ILE A 190 -19.07 1.24 -1.75
CA ILE A 190 -19.97 0.60 -0.79
C ILE A 190 -20.47 -0.73 -1.33
N GLN A 191 -20.80 -0.80 -2.62
CA GLN A 191 -21.28 -2.03 -3.26
C GLN A 191 -20.18 -3.09 -3.38
N GLY A 192 -18.94 -2.67 -3.65
CA GLY A 192 -17.78 -3.56 -3.80
C GLY A 192 -17.03 -3.86 -2.50
N ALA A 193 -17.47 -3.33 -1.36
CA ALA A 193 -16.77 -3.46 -0.10
C ALA A 193 -16.79 -4.90 0.42
N ASP A 194 -15.69 -5.32 1.06
CA ASP A 194 -15.75 -6.45 1.97
C ASP A 194 -16.67 -6.08 3.16
N PRO A 195 -17.65 -6.92 3.53
CA PRO A 195 -18.56 -6.62 4.65
C PRO A 195 -17.84 -6.32 5.97
N SER A 196 -16.61 -6.82 6.17
CA SER A 196 -15.79 -6.55 7.36
C SER A 196 -15.18 -5.14 7.38
N TYR A 197 -15.16 -4.44 6.25
CA TYR A 197 -14.53 -3.11 6.12
C TYR A 197 -15.50 -1.96 6.40
N LEU A 198 -16.80 -2.20 6.22
CA LEU A 198 -17.87 -1.24 6.48
C LEU A 198 -18.39 -1.37 7.90
N ASN A 199 -18.37 -0.27 8.65
CA ASN A 199 -19.08 -0.20 9.93
C ASN A 199 -20.54 0.23 9.69
N PRO A 200 -21.49 -0.22 10.51
CA PRO A 200 -22.89 0.21 10.43
C PRO A 200 -23.05 1.74 10.41
N ASP A 201 -22.23 2.44 11.17
CA ASP A 201 -22.22 3.90 11.26
C ASP A 201 -21.75 4.59 9.95
N ASP A 202 -20.88 3.94 9.16
CA ASP A 202 -20.43 4.48 7.87
C ASP A 202 -21.59 4.53 6.86
N LEU A 203 -22.43 3.48 6.87
CA LEU A 203 -23.61 3.38 6.01
C LEU A 203 -24.69 4.38 6.42
N VAL A 204 -24.93 4.55 7.73
CA VAL A 204 -25.88 5.55 8.25
C VAL A 204 -25.45 6.96 7.88
N LYS A 205 -24.19 7.34 8.14
CA LYS A 205 -23.65 8.66 7.78
C LYS A 205 -23.72 8.93 6.29
N THR A 206 -23.39 7.93 5.47
CA THR A 206 -23.48 8.06 4.01
C THR A 206 -24.93 8.26 3.58
N LEU A 207 -25.88 7.51 4.15
CA LEU A 207 -27.30 7.67 3.85
C LEU A 207 -27.83 9.06 4.26
N GLU A 208 -27.40 9.58 5.43
CA GLU A 208 -27.73 10.93 5.89
C GLU A 208 -27.22 12.00 4.92
N LEU A 209 -25.95 11.90 4.51
CA LEU A 209 -25.34 12.79 3.52
C LEU A 209 -26.15 12.80 2.21
N LEU A 210 -26.38 11.63 1.63
CA LEU A 210 -27.09 11.50 0.35
C LEU A 210 -28.55 11.97 0.45
N SER A 211 -29.22 11.69 1.57
CA SER A 211 -30.59 12.16 1.85
C SER A 211 -30.65 13.69 2.01
N GLY A 212 -29.64 14.30 2.63
CA GLY A 212 -29.46 15.76 2.65
C GLY A 212 -29.37 16.33 1.25
N ARG A 213 -28.41 15.86 0.46
CA ARG A 213 -28.19 16.31 -0.93
C ARG A 213 -29.42 16.11 -1.82
N LEU A 214 -30.13 14.99 -1.68
CA LEU A 214 -31.35 14.70 -2.45
C LEU A 214 -32.47 15.72 -2.17
N ARG A 215 -32.58 16.20 -0.93
CA ARG A 215 -33.59 17.20 -0.53
C ARG A 215 -33.21 18.62 -0.97
N GLU A 216 -31.92 18.93 -1.01
CA GLU A 216 -31.39 20.23 -1.43
C GLU A 216 -31.38 20.41 -2.96
N THR A 217 -31.35 19.30 -3.72
CA THR A 217 -31.30 19.31 -5.18
C THR A 217 -32.59 19.87 -5.78
N HIS A 218 -32.46 20.77 -6.77
CA HIS A 218 -33.58 21.42 -7.43
C HIS A 218 -34.52 20.42 -8.14
N ARG A 219 -35.83 20.49 -7.86
CA ARG A 219 -36.83 19.51 -8.32
C ARG A 219 -36.96 19.35 -9.84
N GLN A 220 -36.49 20.30 -10.63
CA GLN A 220 -36.55 20.22 -12.10
C GLN A 220 -35.36 19.47 -12.72
N SER A 221 -34.31 19.12 -11.96
CA SER A 221 -33.17 18.35 -12.48
C SER A 221 -33.37 16.84 -12.28
N SER A 222 -34.15 16.20 -13.17
CA SER A 222 -34.49 14.77 -13.03
C SER A 222 -33.26 13.85 -13.10
N SER A 223 -32.21 14.23 -13.84
CA SER A 223 -30.96 13.48 -13.94
C SER A 223 -30.19 13.43 -12.61
N TYR A 224 -30.03 14.57 -11.91
CA TYR A 224 -29.37 14.58 -10.60
C TYR A 224 -30.18 13.85 -9.53
N LEU A 225 -31.51 14.02 -9.53
CA LEU A 225 -32.38 13.28 -8.63
C LEU A 225 -32.28 11.78 -8.86
N TYR A 226 -32.20 11.34 -10.11
CA TYR A 226 -32.00 9.94 -10.45
C TYR A 226 -30.66 9.41 -9.92
N GLN A 227 -29.54 10.09 -10.18
CA GLN A 227 -28.21 9.65 -9.74
C GLN A 227 -28.11 9.57 -8.20
N LEU A 228 -28.67 10.55 -7.48
CA LEU A 228 -28.73 10.53 -6.02
C LEU A 228 -29.62 9.40 -5.49
N THR A 229 -30.77 9.18 -6.11
CA THR A 229 -31.68 8.09 -5.72
C THR A 229 -31.07 6.71 -6.00
N MET A 230 -30.22 6.61 -7.03
CA MET A 230 -29.43 5.41 -7.34
C MET A 230 -28.30 5.18 -6.33
N ALA A 231 -27.58 6.22 -5.92
CA ALA A 231 -26.60 6.09 -4.84
C ALA A 231 -27.28 5.68 -3.53
N ILE A 232 -28.44 6.25 -3.21
CA ILE A 232 -29.24 5.89 -2.03
C ILE A 232 -29.67 4.42 -2.08
N SER A 233 -30.16 3.92 -3.22
CA SER A 233 -30.52 2.50 -3.32
C SER A 233 -29.31 1.59 -3.08
N ASN A 234 -28.13 1.95 -3.58
CA ASN A 234 -26.93 1.13 -3.39
C ASN A 234 -26.51 1.07 -1.92
N VAL A 235 -26.63 2.18 -1.19
CA VAL A 235 -26.39 2.22 0.27
C VAL A 235 -27.43 1.39 1.02
N LEU A 236 -28.71 1.54 0.70
CA LEU A 236 -29.79 0.76 1.35
C LEU A 236 -29.66 -0.73 1.10
N ASP A 237 -29.26 -1.12 -0.11
CA ASP A 237 -28.94 -2.49 -0.49
C ASP A 237 -27.78 -3.05 0.37
N ALA A 238 -26.70 -2.27 0.54
CA ALA A 238 -25.59 -2.65 1.41
C ALA A 238 -25.99 -2.72 2.90
N MET A 239 -26.89 -1.85 3.36
CA MET A 239 -27.44 -1.91 4.73
C MET A 239 -28.30 -3.15 4.97
N ALA A 240 -29.09 -3.55 3.97
CA ALA A 240 -29.87 -4.77 4.00
C ALA A 240 -28.97 -6.02 4.07
N ASP A 241 -27.83 -6.01 3.37
CA ASP A 241 -26.87 -7.12 3.37
C ASP A 241 -26.05 -7.22 4.67
N THR A 242 -25.63 -6.08 5.22
CA THR A 242 -24.76 -6.01 6.43
C THR A 242 -25.53 -6.08 7.75
N LYS A 243 -26.86 -6.20 7.72
CA LYS A 243 -27.76 -6.27 8.89
C LYS A 243 -27.58 -5.08 9.85
N VAL A 244 -27.46 -3.87 9.31
CA VAL A 244 -27.51 -2.65 10.13
C VAL A 244 -28.86 -2.62 10.85
N ASN A 245 -28.85 -2.52 12.18
CA ASN A 245 -30.05 -2.45 13.00
C ASN A 245 -30.23 -1.04 13.55
N GLY A 246 -31.48 -0.57 13.59
CA GLY A 246 -31.84 0.63 14.36
C GLY A 246 -31.64 1.95 13.63
N LEU A 247 -31.95 2.00 12.33
CA LEU A 247 -32.08 3.29 11.64
C LEU A 247 -33.04 4.20 12.42
N ASP A 248 -32.70 5.48 12.60
CA ASP A 248 -33.60 6.39 13.31
C ASP A 248 -34.86 6.62 12.46
N HIS A 249 -36.00 6.16 12.99
CA HIS A 249 -37.29 6.24 12.32
C HIS A 249 -37.68 7.69 11.99
N GLU A 250 -37.53 8.58 12.95
CA GLU A 250 -38.00 9.96 12.87
C GLU A 250 -37.05 10.85 12.07
N LYS A 251 -35.74 10.61 12.16
CA LYS A 251 -34.73 11.45 11.49
C LYS A 251 -34.45 11.04 10.06
N ILE A 252 -34.45 9.75 9.76
CA ILE A 252 -33.96 9.23 8.47
C ILE A 252 -35.03 8.40 7.77
N HIS A 253 -35.56 7.36 8.39
CA HIS A 253 -36.40 6.37 7.71
C HIS A 253 -37.70 6.99 7.16
N GLU A 254 -38.51 7.63 8.01
CA GLU A 254 -39.78 8.22 7.61
C GLU A 254 -39.63 9.44 6.69
N PRO A 255 -38.71 10.40 6.96
CA PRO A 255 -38.50 11.54 6.06
C PRO A 255 -38.02 11.12 4.67
N LEU A 256 -37.08 10.17 4.58
CA LEU A 256 -36.58 9.66 3.30
C LEU A 256 -37.69 8.88 2.57
N GLY A 257 -38.40 8.00 3.27
CA GLY A 257 -39.52 7.25 2.69
C GLY A 257 -40.60 8.16 2.12
N SER A 258 -40.97 9.21 2.85
CA SER A 258 -41.92 10.24 2.40
C SER A 258 -41.42 11.01 1.17
N TYR A 259 -40.12 11.26 1.06
CA TYR A 259 -39.55 11.94 -0.10
C TYR A 259 -39.51 11.03 -1.34
N LEU A 260 -39.08 9.78 -1.17
CA LEU A 260 -39.07 8.77 -2.24
C LEU A 260 -40.49 8.49 -2.76
N ASP A 261 -41.49 8.46 -1.87
CA ASP A 261 -42.89 8.31 -2.27
C ASP A 261 -43.39 9.48 -3.13
N LYS A 262 -42.95 10.72 -2.85
CA LYS A 262 -43.22 11.88 -3.71
C LYS A 262 -42.56 11.76 -5.09
N LEU A 263 -41.32 11.26 -5.14
CA LEU A 263 -40.59 11.08 -6.41
C LEU A 263 -41.23 10.00 -7.30
N ARG A 264 -41.90 9.01 -6.72
CA ARG A 264 -42.72 8.04 -7.47
C ARG A 264 -43.89 8.66 -8.23
N GLY A 265 -44.26 9.92 -7.94
CA GLY A 265 -45.23 10.71 -8.69
C GLY A 265 -44.64 11.57 -9.81
N SER A 266 -43.36 11.43 -10.13
CA SER A 266 -42.69 12.17 -11.21
C SER A 266 -43.27 11.83 -12.59
N SER A 267 -43.19 12.77 -13.53
CA SER A 267 -43.47 12.53 -14.95
C SER A 267 -42.37 11.73 -15.65
N ASP A 268 -41.19 11.64 -15.03
CA ASP A 268 -40.03 10.93 -15.54
C ASP A 268 -40.05 9.44 -15.12
N PRO A 269 -40.25 8.49 -16.05
CA PRO A 269 -40.39 7.08 -15.72
C PRO A 269 -39.12 6.46 -15.11
N TYR A 270 -37.93 6.98 -15.41
CA TYR A 270 -36.66 6.49 -14.86
C TYR A 270 -36.55 6.84 -13.38
N LEU A 271 -36.87 8.09 -13.04
CA LEU A 271 -36.92 8.55 -11.66
C LEU A 271 -38.01 7.84 -10.86
N VAL A 272 -39.17 7.57 -11.47
CA VAL A 272 -40.26 6.80 -10.83
C VAL A 272 -39.79 5.41 -10.45
N TYR A 273 -39.14 4.69 -11.37
CA TYR A 273 -38.61 3.36 -11.08
C TYR A 273 -37.54 3.42 -9.99
N GLN A 274 -36.56 4.31 -10.12
CA GLN A 274 -35.44 4.39 -9.19
C GLN A 274 -35.91 4.76 -7.77
N ALA A 275 -36.88 5.67 -7.66
CA ALA A 275 -37.53 6.00 -6.39
C ALA A 275 -38.35 4.84 -5.83
N ALA A 276 -39.03 4.07 -6.67
CA ALA A 276 -39.74 2.86 -6.25
C ALA A 276 -38.78 1.78 -5.72
N TYR A 277 -37.62 1.59 -6.39
CA TYR A 277 -36.58 0.68 -5.94
C TYR A 277 -35.99 1.12 -4.60
N ALA A 278 -35.54 2.37 -4.48
CA ALA A 278 -34.99 2.91 -3.23
C ALA A 278 -36.03 2.86 -2.09
N TYR A 279 -37.29 3.15 -2.38
CA TYR A 279 -38.38 3.05 -1.40
C TYR A 279 -38.53 1.61 -0.91
N GLN A 280 -38.51 0.63 -1.82
CA GLN A 280 -38.55 -0.79 -1.44
C GLN A 280 -37.33 -1.17 -0.61
N ALA A 281 -36.11 -0.84 -1.05
CA ALA A 281 -34.89 -1.12 -0.31
C ALA A 281 -34.96 -0.58 1.13
N LEU A 282 -35.44 0.66 1.31
CA LEU A 282 -35.64 1.28 2.62
C LEU A 282 -36.59 0.46 3.51
N GLN A 283 -37.70 -0.05 2.99
CA GLN A 283 -38.62 -0.87 3.80
C GLN A 283 -37.97 -2.17 4.33
N TYR A 284 -36.91 -2.65 3.67
CA TYR A 284 -36.17 -3.85 4.10
C TYR A 284 -35.03 -3.55 5.07
N VAL A 285 -34.73 -2.29 5.38
CA VAL A 285 -33.76 -1.88 6.41
C VAL A 285 -34.49 -1.69 7.75
N PRO A 286 -34.11 -2.40 8.84
CA PRO A 286 -34.75 -2.24 10.14
C PRO A 286 -34.53 -0.85 10.74
N ASP A 287 -35.60 -0.18 11.14
CA ASP A 287 -35.55 1.04 11.94
C ASP A 287 -35.72 0.74 13.45
N ASN A 288 -35.66 1.79 14.26
CA ASN A 288 -35.90 1.70 15.70
C ASN A 288 -37.40 1.72 16.08
N GLU A 289 -38.33 1.72 15.10
CA GLU A 289 -39.77 1.60 15.33
C GLU A 289 -40.14 0.13 15.51
N THR A 290 -40.66 -0.24 16.69
CA THR A 290 -41.19 -1.59 16.89
C THR A 290 -42.42 -1.81 15.99
N PRO A 291 -42.70 -3.05 15.53
CA PRO A 291 -43.90 -3.35 14.74
C PRO A 291 -45.21 -2.89 15.42
N TRP A 292 -45.20 -2.83 16.75
CA TRP A 292 -46.30 -2.36 17.57
C TRP A 292 -46.48 -0.84 17.53
N GLN A 293 -45.39 -0.07 17.56
CA GLN A 293 -45.43 1.39 17.37
C GLN A 293 -45.95 1.75 15.97
N ALA A 294 -45.51 1.02 14.94
CA ALA A 294 -45.99 1.20 13.57
C ALA A 294 -47.49 0.91 13.41
N ALA A 295 -48.00 -0.16 14.04
CA ALA A 295 -49.42 -0.51 14.03
C ALA A 295 -50.29 0.54 14.77
N LEU A 296 -49.82 1.04 15.91
CA LEU A 296 -50.49 2.10 16.68
C LEU A 296 -50.55 3.43 15.92
N ARG A 297 -49.47 3.80 15.22
CA ARG A 297 -49.40 5.01 14.39
C ARG A 297 -50.40 4.97 13.22
N ARG A 298 -50.55 3.81 12.58
CA ARG A 298 -51.39 3.64 11.37
C ARG A 298 -52.88 3.54 11.63
N THR A 299 -53.27 3.00 12.79
CA THR A 299 -54.69 2.84 13.15
C THR A 299 -55.34 4.11 13.71
N GLY A 300 -54.58 5.20 13.89
CA GLY A 300 -55.08 6.51 14.30
C GLY A 300 -55.66 6.57 15.72
N LYS A 301 -55.55 5.51 16.53
CA LYS A 301 -56.06 5.45 17.90
C LYS A 301 -54.93 5.61 18.91
N VAL A 302 -54.60 6.85 19.23
CA VAL A 302 -53.95 7.16 20.52
C VAL A 302 -55.00 6.96 21.62
N ILE A 303 -55.15 5.73 22.11
CA ILE A 303 -55.86 5.49 23.37
C ILE A 303 -54.83 5.71 24.47
N GLN A 304 -54.99 6.79 25.23
CA GLN A 304 -54.22 7.02 26.44
C GLN A 304 -54.39 5.82 27.39
N GLY A 305 -53.27 5.16 27.75
CA GLY A 305 -53.20 4.22 28.87
C GLY A 305 -52.86 2.79 28.48
N VAL A 306 -51.71 2.32 28.99
CA VAL A 306 -51.12 0.99 28.77
C VAL A 306 -51.99 -0.18 29.31
N SER A 307 -53.14 0.06 29.96
CA SER A 307 -53.92 -1.01 30.62
C SER A 307 -55.14 -1.56 29.84
N GLY A 308 -55.44 -1.05 28.63
CA GLY A 308 -56.71 -1.38 27.93
C GLY A 308 -56.70 -2.58 26.97
N LEU A 309 -55.54 -3.14 26.63
CA LEU A 309 -55.40 -4.08 25.50
C LEU A 309 -55.34 -5.57 25.89
N VAL A 310 -55.22 -5.90 27.18
CA VAL A 310 -54.95 -7.28 27.62
C VAL A 310 -56.18 -8.20 27.56
N THR A 311 -57.40 -7.66 27.45
CA THR A 311 -58.62 -8.47 27.63
C THR A 311 -59.21 -9.07 26.36
N ALA A 312 -58.81 -8.63 25.16
CA ALA A 312 -59.44 -9.06 23.89
C ALA A 312 -58.70 -10.17 23.12
N VAL A 313 -57.53 -10.65 23.59
CA VAL A 313 -56.62 -11.49 22.77
C VAL A 313 -56.27 -12.83 23.45
N LYS A 314 -57.16 -13.41 24.25
CA LYS A 314 -56.91 -14.69 24.95
C LYS A 314 -56.83 -15.95 24.06
N GLY A 315 -56.81 -15.81 22.73
CA GLY A 315 -56.79 -16.95 21.79
C GLY A 315 -55.66 -16.95 20.75
N LEU A 316 -54.82 -15.91 20.68
CA LEU A 316 -53.75 -15.81 19.70
C LEU A 316 -52.39 -15.91 20.41
N ASP A 317 -51.67 -16.99 20.14
CA ASP A 317 -50.26 -17.12 20.54
C ASP A 317 -49.39 -16.24 19.62
N LEU A 318 -49.29 -14.97 20.00
CA LEU A 318 -48.60 -13.93 19.23
C LEU A 318 -47.08 -14.07 19.27
N ASN A 319 -46.52 -14.73 20.28
CA ASN A 319 -45.08 -14.94 20.37
C ASN A 319 -44.61 -15.96 19.31
N SER A 320 -45.35 -17.04 19.09
CA SER A 320 -45.03 -18.01 18.02
C SER A 320 -45.24 -17.44 16.61
N PHE A 321 -46.21 -16.54 16.42
CA PHE A 321 -46.37 -15.78 15.17
C PHE A 321 -45.18 -14.83 14.92
N MET A 322 -44.67 -14.17 15.96
CA MET A 322 -43.50 -13.27 15.87
C MET A 322 -42.19 -14.03 15.65
N GLU A 323 -42.01 -15.20 16.26
CA GLU A 323 -40.89 -16.12 15.99
C GLU A 323 -40.94 -16.67 14.55
N GLY A 324 -42.15 -16.92 14.02
CA GLY A 324 -42.39 -17.26 12.62
C GLY A 324 -42.02 -16.15 11.63
N LEU A 325 -42.13 -14.88 12.03
CA LEU A 325 -41.74 -13.73 11.21
C LEU A 325 -40.23 -13.42 11.30
N GLN A 326 -39.61 -13.58 12.48
CA GLN A 326 -38.16 -13.43 12.63
C GLN A 326 -37.39 -14.53 11.90
N SER A 327 -37.91 -15.75 11.86
CA SER A 327 -37.31 -16.86 11.09
C SER A 327 -37.31 -16.61 9.58
N ILE A 328 -38.28 -15.85 9.04
CA ILE A 328 -38.29 -15.39 7.64
C ILE A 328 -37.15 -14.37 7.39
N GLN A 329 -36.86 -13.49 8.35
CA GLN A 329 -35.76 -12.53 8.28
C GLN A 329 -34.38 -13.20 8.45
N GLN A 330 -34.31 -14.32 9.16
CA GLN A 330 -33.08 -15.12 9.37
C GLN A 330 -32.72 -16.03 8.18
N GLY A 331 -33.65 -16.31 7.26
CA GLY A 331 -33.46 -17.24 6.13
C GLY A 331 -32.70 -16.70 4.90
N MET A 332 -32.18 -15.47 4.94
CA MET A 332 -31.60 -14.77 3.76
C MET A 332 -30.14 -15.14 3.44
N ALA A 333 -29.71 -16.36 3.76
CA ALA A 333 -28.38 -16.87 3.38
C ALA A 333 -28.51 -17.92 2.27
N GLY A 334 -28.43 -17.46 1.01
CA GLY A 334 -28.27 -18.32 -0.17
C GLY A 334 -29.46 -18.34 -1.13
N ALA A 335 -29.15 -18.36 -2.43
CA ALA A 335 -30.13 -18.31 -3.53
C ALA A 335 -31.20 -19.43 -3.50
N SER A 336 -30.94 -20.55 -2.81
CA SER A 336 -31.90 -21.64 -2.62
C SER A 336 -33.00 -21.33 -1.59
N ALA A 337 -32.76 -20.44 -0.63
CA ALA A 337 -33.70 -20.13 0.45
C ALA A 337 -34.73 -19.06 0.05
N VAL A 338 -34.38 -18.18 -0.90
CA VAL A 338 -35.26 -17.11 -1.40
C VAL A 338 -36.51 -17.68 -2.10
N LEU A 339 -36.35 -18.78 -2.83
CA LEU A 339 -37.41 -19.39 -3.65
C LEU A 339 -38.43 -20.17 -2.82
N SER A 340 -38.03 -20.71 -1.65
CA SER A 340 -38.93 -21.40 -0.72
C SER A 340 -39.74 -20.40 0.09
N VAL A 341 -39.12 -19.33 0.59
CA VAL A 341 -39.77 -18.28 1.40
C VAL A 341 -40.88 -17.59 0.63
N VAL A 342 -40.65 -17.17 -0.62
CA VAL A 342 -41.70 -16.51 -1.44
C VAL A 342 -42.91 -17.44 -1.70
N LYS A 343 -42.69 -18.75 -1.82
CA LYS A 343 -43.76 -19.75 -2.01
C LYS A 343 -44.53 -20.04 -0.72
N THR A 344 -43.90 -20.02 0.45
CA THR A 344 -44.56 -20.22 1.75
C THR A 344 -45.32 -18.98 2.20
N THR A 345 -44.75 -17.78 2.07
CA THR A 345 -45.40 -16.52 2.47
C THR A 345 -46.74 -16.29 1.77
N TYR A 346 -46.87 -16.69 0.49
CA TYR A 346 -48.12 -16.56 -0.26
C TYR A 346 -49.19 -17.58 0.17
N LYS A 347 -48.79 -18.79 0.60
CA LYS A 347 -49.72 -19.85 1.04
C LYS A 347 -50.22 -19.65 2.46
N ASP A 348 -49.35 -19.18 3.36
CA ASP A 348 -49.68 -19.07 4.79
C ASP A 348 -50.54 -17.82 5.09
N ALA A 349 -50.42 -16.76 4.29
CA ALA A 349 -51.29 -15.58 4.38
C ALA A 349 -52.76 -15.87 4.04
N THR A 350 -53.02 -16.87 3.19
CA THR A 350 -54.38 -17.25 2.77
C THR A 350 -55.12 -18.16 3.74
N SER A 351 -54.43 -18.86 4.67
CA SER A 351 -55.05 -19.86 5.55
C SER A 351 -55.57 -19.30 6.89
N LEU A 352 -55.13 -18.11 7.30
CA LEU A 352 -55.50 -17.48 8.58
C LEU A 352 -56.69 -16.49 8.50
N ALA A 353 -57.33 -16.35 7.34
CA ALA A 353 -58.31 -15.28 7.08
C ALA A 353 -59.77 -15.60 7.48
N LYS A 354 -60.05 -16.69 8.21
CA LYS A 354 -61.45 -17.15 8.36
C LYS A 354 -62.21 -16.62 9.57
N ASP A 355 -61.57 -16.25 10.68
CA ASP A 355 -62.29 -15.80 11.88
C ASP A 355 -61.67 -14.50 12.44
N GLY A 356 -62.35 -13.36 12.25
CA GLY A 356 -61.92 -12.05 12.79
C GLY A 356 -61.56 -10.98 11.75
N LYS A 357 -62.30 -10.89 10.65
CA LYS A 357 -61.99 -10.10 9.45
C LYS A 357 -61.66 -8.62 9.71
N GLU A 358 -62.45 -7.88 10.49
CA GLU A 358 -62.28 -6.42 10.62
C GLU A 358 -61.09 -5.98 11.52
N ALA A 359 -60.81 -6.71 12.60
CA ALA A 359 -59.64 -6.43 13.45
C ALA A 359 -58.34 -6.92 12.80
N LEU A 360 -58.40 -8.06 12.11
CA LEU A 360 -57.28 -8.62 11.37
C LEU A 360 -56.94 -7.76 10.14
N ASP A 361 -57.91 -7.14 9.47
CA ASP A 361 -57.67 -6.25 8.32
C ASP A 361 -56.97 -4.96 8.75
N GLY A 362 -57.36 -4.35 9.88
CA GLY A 362 -56.66 -3.19 10.45
C GLY A 362 -55.25 -3.52 10.99
N PHE A 363 -55.05 -4.72 11.54
CA PHE A 363 -53.73 -5.21 11.93
C PHE A 363 -52.88 -5.64 10.73
N LYS A 364 -53.49 -6.18 9.67
CA LYS A 364 -52.82 -6.48 8.40
C LYS A 364 -52.39 -5.21 7.69
N GLU A 365 -53.20 -4.15 7.67
CA GLU A 365 -52.78 -2.83 7.17
C GLU A 365 -51.68 -2.20 8.06
N GLY A 366 -51.79 -2.37 9.38
CA GLY A 366 -50.79 -1.92 10.35
C GLY A 366 -49.43 -2.63 10.26
N LEU A 367 -49.45 -3.94 10.00
CA LEU A 367 -48.29 -4.83 9.83
C LEU A 367 -47.98 -5.11 8.35
N SER A 368 -48.59 -4.35 7.42
CA SER A 368 -48.73 -4.76 6.02
C SER A 368 -47.41 -5.01 5.33
N PHE A 369 -47.22 -6.27 4.92
CA PHE A 369 -46.33 -6.68 3.85
C PHE A 369 -46.67 -6.03 2.50
N ASP A 370 -47.79 -5.30 2.38
CA ASP A 370 -48.18 -4.55 1.18
C ASP A 370 -47.19 -3.42 0.81
N ARG A 371 -46.39 -2.94 1.77
CA ARG A 371 -45.27 -2.02 1.48
C ARG A 371 -44.04 -2.75 0.93
N LYS A 372 -43.88 -4.05 1.22
CA LYS A 372 -42.73 -4.89 0.86
C LYS A 372 -43.08 -5.75 -0.36
N GLN A 373 -42.69 -5.26 -1.52
CA GLN A 373 -43.01 -5.89 -2.79
C GLN A 373 -42.05 -7.04 -3.08
N ALA A 374 -42.59 -8.21 -3.41
CA ALA A 374 -41.82 -9.44 -3.64
C ALA A 374 -40.83 -9.33 -4.83
N TRP A 375 -40.97 -8.33 -5.69
CA TRP A 375 -40.05 -8.10 -6.80
C TRP A 375 -38.67 -7.59 -6.36
N TYR A 376 -38.58 -6.80 -5.29
CA TYR A 376 -37.29 -6.28 -4.80
C TYR A 376 -36.33 -7.40 -4.36
N PRO A 377 -36.72 -8.32 -3.44
CA PRO A 377 -35.82 -9.41 -3.03
C PRO A 377 -35.52 -10.38 -4.17
N ALA A 378 -36.44 -10.55 -5.15
CA ALA A 378 -36.16 -11.34 -6.34
C ALA A 378 -35.05 -10.72 -7.20
N LEU A 379 -35.04 -9.39 -7.38
CA LEU A 379 -33.98 -8.66 -8.08
C LEU A 379 -32.64 -8.74 -7.32
N ARG A 380 -32.64 -8.63 -5.99
CA ARG A 380 -31.43 -8.82 -5.16
C ARG A 380 -30.85 -10.24 -5.28
N GLY A 381 -31.73 -11.24 -5.32
CA GLY A 381 -31.35 -12.62 -5.60
C GLY A 381 -30.75 -12.78 -7.00
N ALA A 382 -31.28 -12.05 -7.98
CA ALA A 382 -30.77 -12.03 -9.35
C ALA A 382 -29.35 -11.45 -9.42
N ASP A 383 -29.05 -10.36 -8.69
CA ASP A 383 -27.70 -9.76 -8.61
C ASP A 383 -26.67 -10.74 -8.07
N THR A 384 -27.04 -11.49 -7.03
CA THR A 384 -26.16 -12.53 -6.45
C THR A 384 -25.85 -13.60 -7.49
N LEU A 385 -26.84 -14.06 -8.24
CA LEU A 385 -26.66 -15.09 -9.27
C LEU A 385 -25.81 -14.60 -10.45
N ILE A 386 -25.98 -13.33 -10.87
CA ILE A 386 -25.14 -12.72 -11.91
C ILE A 386 -23.69 -12.63 -11.44
N ARG A 387 -23.48 -12.10 -10.23
CA ARG A 387 -22.14 -11.96 -9.62
C ARG A 387 -21.42 -13.30 -9.53
N ASP A 388 -22.12 -14.36 -9.17
CA ASP A 388 -21.57 -15.71 -9.05
C ASP A 388 -21.44 -16.45 -10.41
N GLY A 389 -21.87 -15.83 -11.52
CA GLY A 389 -21.84 -16.46 -12.86
C GLY A 389 -22.88 -17.57 -13.06
N HIS A 390 -23.84 -17.70 -12.14
CA HIS A 390 -24.92 -18.69 -12.15
C HIS A 390 -26.08 -18.29 -13.09
N LEU A 391 -25.77 -18.01 -14.36
CA LEU A 391 -26.71 -17.44 -15.34
C LEU A 391 -27.91 -18.35 -15.66
N VAL A 392 -27.75 -19.67 -15.55
CA VAL A 392 -28.88 -20.62 -15.71
C VAL A 392 -29.89 -20.44 -14.57
N LYS A 393 -29.40 -20.31 -13.34
CA LYS A 393 -30.25 -20.09 -12.16
C LYS A 393 -30.89 -18.70 -12.20
N PHE A 394 -30.17 -17.69 -12.67
CA PHE A 394 -30.68 -16.33 -12.90
C PHE A 394 -31.88 -16.34 -13.85
N LYS A 395 -31.77 -17.03 -14.99
CA LYS A 395 -32.87 -17.21 -15.94
C LYS A 395 -34.08 -17.90 -15.30
N ILE A 396 -33.86 -19.00 -14.58
CA ILE A 396 -34.94 -19.74 -13.89
C ILE A 396 -35.67 -18.82 -12.91
N LEU A 397 -34.92 -18.10 -12.07
CA LEU A 397 -35.47 -17.16 -11.09
C LEU A 397 -36.38 -16.13 -11.78
N ILE A 398 -35.95 -15.55 -12.88
CA ILE A 398 -36.71 -14.51 -13.60
C ILE A 398 -37.96 -15.08 -14.27
N CYS A 399 -37.84 -16.21 -14.97
CA CYS A 399 -38.95 -16.81 -15.72
C CYS A 399 -40.06 -17.39 -14.81
N GLU A 400 -39.67 -17.88 -13.63
CA GLU A 400 -40.59 -18.51 -12.66
C GLU A 400 -41.04 -17.56 -11.55
N ALA A 401 -40.55 -16.31 -11.51
CA ALA A 401 -40.92 -15.33 -10.51
C ALA A 401 -42.45 -15.08 -10.50
N PRO A 402 -43.13 -15.15 -9.34
CA PRO A 402 -44.56 -14.80 -9.25
C PRO A 402 -44.84 -13.35 -9.67
N CYS A 403 -43.87 -12.46 -9.47
CA CYS A 403 -43.91 -11.05 -9.86
C CYS A 403 -43.44 -10.79 -11.30
N ARG A 404 -43.26 -11.82 -12.16
CA ARG A 404 -42.77 -11.66 -13.53
C ARG A 404 -43.55 -10.68 -14.43
N ARG A 405 -44.82 -10.39 -14.10
CA ARG A 405 -45.68 -9.42 -14.80
C ARG A 405 -45.71 -8.02 -14.16
N ASP A 406 -45.03 -7.84 -13.04
CA ASP A 406 -44.90 -6.56 -12.36
C ASP A 406 -43.97 -5.63 -13.19
N PRO A 407 -44.39 -4.39 -13.50
CA PRO A 407 -43.59 -3.49 -14.33
C PRO A 407 -42.27 -3.07 -13.69
N ALA A 408 -42.19 -2.94 -12.36
CA ALA A 408 -40.94 -2.62 -11.66
C ALA A 408 -39.98 -3.82 -11.65
N PHE A 409 -40.51 -5.04 -11.46
CA PHE A 409 -39.70 -6.25 -11.63
C PHE A 409 -39.07 -6.31 -13.02
N GLN A 410 -39.87 -6.13 -14.06
CA GLN A 410 -39.41 -6.18 -15.44
C GLN A 410 -38.40 -5.09 -15.76
N TRP A 411 -38.62 -3.88 -15.26
CA TRP A 411 -37.68 -2.79 -15.42
C TRP A 411 -36.30 -3.15 -14.85
N GLY A 412 -36.26 -3.70 -13.64
CA GLY A 412 -35.03 -4.13 -12.99
C GLY A 412 -34.34 -5.31 -13.68
N VAL A 413 -35.10 -6.24 -14.25
CA VAL A 413 -34.58 -7.32 -15.09
C VAL A 413 -33.96 -6.75 -16.37
N CYS A 414 -34.64 -5.81 -17.03
CA CYS A 414 -34.13 -5.18 -18.25
C CYS A 414 -32.81 -4.45 -17.97
N GLN A 415 -32.72 -3.72 -16.86
CA GLN A 415 -31.49 -3.04 -16.45
C GLN A 415 -30.32 -4.02 -16.31
N ARG A 416 -30.49 -5.12 -15.56
CA ARG A 416 -29.44 -6.15 -15.36
C ARG A 416 -29.02 -6.83 -16.67
N LEU A 417 -29.98 -7.12 -17.55
CA LEU A 417 -29.68 -7.65 -18.88
C LEU A 417 -28.91 -6.65 -19.75
N GLY A 418 -29.25 -5.36 -19.65
CA GLY A 418 -28.51 -4.28 -20.30
C GLY A 418 -27.07 -4.19 -19.82
N GLU A 419 -26.86 -4.25 -18.50
CA GLU A 419 -25.53 -4.27 -17.87
C GLU A 419 -24.70 -5.48 -18.33
N ILE A 420 -25.29 -6.68 -18.40
CA ILE A 420 -24.63 -7.87 -18.95
C ILE A 420 -24.27 -7.65 -20.43
N ALA A 421 -25.21 -7.16 -21.24
CA ALA A 421 -25.01 -6.95 -22.67
C ALA A 421 -23.92 -5.92 -22.98
N ALA A 422 -23.82 -4.87 -22.17
CA ALA A 422 -22.90 -3.76 -22.39
C ALA A 422 -21.50 -4.02 -21.82
N ASN A 423 -21.37 -4.86 -20.78
CA ASN A 423 -20.09 -5.17 -20.14
C ASN A 423 -19.22 -6.10 -21.03
N SER A 424 -18.11 -5.57 -21.53
CA SER A 424 -17.17 -6.26 -22.43
C SER A 424 -16.38 -7.41 -21.78
N SER A 425 -16.40 -7.50 -20.45
CA SER A 425 -15.73 -8.58 -19.74
C SER A 425 -16.46 -9.93 -19.90
N TRP A 426 -17.77 -9.90 -20.17
CA TRP A 426 -18.54 -11.10 -20.51
C TRP A 426 -18.26 -11.56 -21.96
N GLY A 427 -18.27 -12.87 -22.17
CA GLY A 427 -18.15 -13.46 -23.51
C GLY A 427 -19.24 -12.96 -24.47
N ALA A 428 -18.88 -12.81 -25.75
CA ALA A 428 -19.78 -12.25 -26.77
C ALA A 428 -21.12 -13.01 -26.90
N ASP A 429 -21.12 -14.32 -26.63
CA ASP A 429 -22.34 -15.14 -26.69
C ASP A 429 -23.28 -14.85 -25.51
N ILE A 430 -22.76 -14.70 -24.29
CA ILE A 430 -23.54 -14.31 -23.10
C ILE A 430 -24.17 -12.94 -23.30
N ARG A 431 -23.38 -12.00 -23.82
CA ARG A 431 -23.85 -10.65 -24.12
C ARG A 431 -24.95 -10.66 -25.19
N ARG A 432 -24.83 -11.53 -26.20
CA ARG A 432 -25.87 -11.73 -27.22
C ARG A 432 -27.12 -12.39 -26.64
N ASP A 433 -26.97 -13.33 -25.72
CA ASP A 433 -28.08 -13.96 -24.98
C ASP A 433 -28.85 -12.92 -24.16
N ALA A 434 -28.15 -11.99 -23.50
CA ALA A 434 -28.79 -10.91 -22.76
C ALA A 434 -29.63 -9.99 -23.68
N VAL A 435 -29.07 -9.60 -24.83
CA VAL A 435 -29.82 -8.86 -25.87
C VAL A 435 -31.02 -9.67 -26.35
N SER A 436 -30.84 -10.97 -26.57
CA SER A 436 -31.92 -11.84 -27.05
C SER A 436 -33.04 -12.01 -26.02
N PHE A 437 -32.70 -12.05 -24.73
CA PHE A 437 -33.68 -12.10 -23.66
C PHE A 437 -34.47 -10.78 -23.55
N LEU A 438 -33.81 -9.62 -23.71
CA LEU A 438 -34.50 -8.32 -23.81
C LEU A 438 -35.54 -8.30 -24.95
N ILE A 439 -35.22 -8.91 -26.10
CA ILE A 439 -36.16 -9.04 -27.23
C ILE A 439 -37.35 -9.92 -26.87
N GLU A 440 -37.13 -11.03 -26.17
CA GLU A 440 -38.21 -11.91 -25.72
C GLU A 440 -39.17 -11.16 -24.78
N LEU A 441 -38.63 -10.36 -23.84
CA LEU A 441 -39.41 -9.47 -22.97
C LEU A 441 -40.21 -8.44 -23.78
N TYR A 442 -39.66 -7.95 -24.90
CA TYR A 442 -40.36 -7.01 -25.78
C TYR A 442 -41.49 -7.66 -26.59
N ARG A 443 -41.27 -8.87 -27.11
CA ARG A 443 -42.20 -9.56 -28.03
C ARG A 443 -43.34 -10.28 -27.33
N ASN A 444 -43.06 -11.02 -26.27
CA ASN A 444 -44.00 -11.97 -25.68
C ASN A 444 -44.90 -11.32 -24.62
N ASP A 445 -45.91 -10.59 -25.07
CA ASP A 445 -46.86 -9.90 -24.19
C ASP A 445 -47.74 -10.86 -23.37
N THR A 446 -47.92 -12.09 -23.84
CA THR A 446 -48.67 -13.12 -23.10
C THR A 446 -47.93 -13.49 -21.82
N GLU A 447 -46.61 -13.65 -21.87
CA GLU A 447 -45.82 -13.97 -20.67
C GLU A 447 -45.50 -12.71 -19.85
N TRP A 448 -45.07 -11.62 -20.49
CA TRP A 448 -44.51 -10.43 -19.84
C TRP A 448 -45.45 -9.21 -19.80
N GLY A 449 -46.67 -9.29 -20.33
CA GLY A 449 -47.59 -8.14 -20.32
C GLY A 449 -47.23 -7.01 -21.30
N GLN A 450 -48.06 -5.97 -21.30
CA GLN A 450 -48.09 -4.90 -22.31
C GLN A 450 -47.66 -3.52 -21.76
N HIS A 451 -46.79 -3.48 -20.75
CA HIS A 451 -46.36 -2.23 -20.11
C HIS A 451 -45.47 -1.39 -21.03
N MET A 452 -45.99 -0.30 -21.60
CA MET A 452 -45.28 0.49 -22.63
C MET A 452 -44.01 1.17 -22.11
N ASN A 453 -43.99 1.59 -20.84
CA ASN A 453 -42.80 2.15 -20.20
C ASN A 453 -41.63 1.13 -20.16
N VAL A 454 -41.91 -0.14 -19.88
CA VAL A 454 -40.91 -1.22 -19.93
C VAL A 454 -40.42 -1.43 -21.37
N LYS A 455 -41.32 -1.40 -22.36
CA LYS A 455 -40.95 -1.53 -23.78
C LYS A 455 -40.06 -0.37 -24.23
N GLN A 456 -40.34 0.86 -23.80
CA GLN A 456 -39.52 2.04 -24.07
C GLN A 456 -38.13 1.91 -23.41
N TRP A 457 -38.06 1.38 -22.20
CA TRP A 457 -36.79 1.12 -21.52
C TRP A 457 -35.94 0.10 -22.28
N ILE A 458 -36.54 -0.99 -22.77
CA ILE A 458 -35.84 -1.98 -23.61
C ILE A 458 -35.27 -1.31 -24.88
N LEU A 459 -36.04 -0.45 -25.56
CA LEU A 459 -35.53 0.28 -26.73
C LEU A 459 -34.33 1.17 -26.37
N THR A 460 -34.39 1.85 -25.23
CA THR A 460 -33.29 2.69 -24.71
C THR A 460 -32.02 1.86 -24.47
N ILE A 461 -32.15 0.72 -23.76
CA ILE A 461 -31.03 -0.20 -23.51
C ILE A 461 -30.43 -0.70 -24.82
N LEU A 462 -31.26 -1.12 -25.78
CA LEU A 462 -30.77 -1.60 -27.08
C LEU A 462 -30.02 -0.51 -27.86
N THR A 463 -30.49 0.74 -27.82
CA THR A 463 -29.77 1.87 -28.41
C THR A 463 -28.41 2.08 -27.74
N GLN A 464 -28.34 2.04 -26.41
CA GLN A 464 -27.09 2.19 -25.67
C GLN A 464 -26.11 1.04 -25.91
N VAL A 465 -26.59 -0.22 -25.95
CA VAL A 465 -25.75 -1.38 -26.30
C VAL A 465 -25.27 -1.28 -27.75
N SER A 466 -26.08 -0.71 -28.65
CA SER A 466 -25.69 -0.53 -30.06
C SER A 466 -24.65 0.57 -30.29
N SER A 467 -24.50 1.52 -29.35
CA SER A 467 -23.44 2.54 -29.41
C SER A 467 -22.09 2.06 -28.90
N VAL A 468 -22.02 0.91 -28.23
CA VAL A 468 -20.74 0.28 -27.82
C VAL A 468 -20.03 -0.30 -29.05
N SER A 469 -18.71 -0.48 -29.02
CA SER A 469 -17.98 -1.14 -30.11
C SER A 469 -18.09 -2.67 -30.05
N GLY A 470 -18.21 -3.34 -31.21
CA GLY A 470 -18.08 -4.80 -31.34
C GLY A 470 -19.25 -5.54 -32.01
N SER A 471 -19.14 -6.86 -32.12
CA SER A 471 -20.13 -7.72 -32.80
C SER A 471 -21.51 -7.73 -32.12
N VAL A 472 -21.56 -7.58 -30.79
CA VAL A 472 -22.80 -7.49 -30.02
C VAL A 472 -23.54 -6.19 -30.31
N ALA A 473 -22.83 -5.08 -30.50
CA ALA A 473 -23.44 -3.80 -30.82
C ALA A 473 -24.08 -3.80 -32.21
N GLN A 474 -23.42 -4.42 -33.21
CA GLN A 474 -24.01 -4.65 -34.53
C GLN A 474 -25.26 -5.53 -34.45
N TYR A 475 -25.23 -6.56 -33.61
CA TYR A 475 -26.41 -7.40 -33.36
C TYR A 475 -27.56 -6.61 -32.74
N ALA A 476 -27.29 -5.82 -31.70
CA ALA A 476 -28.27 -4.95 -31.06
C ALA A 476 -28.86 -3.91 -32.04
N ALA A 477 -28.02 -3.27 -32.86
CA ALA A 477 -28.46 -2.34 -33.91
C ALA A 477 -29.39 -3.03 -34.94
N THR A 478 -29.00 -4.22 -35.39
CA THR A 478 -29.79 -5.00 -36.37
C THR A 478 -31.15 -5.38 -35.82
N VAL A 479 -31.18 -5.80 -34.55
CA VAL A 479 -32.42 -6.15 -33.84
C VAL A 479 -33.29 -4.92 -33.64
N LEU A 480 -32.71 -3.82 -33.17
CA LEU A 480 -33.42 -2.57 -32.93
C LEU A 480 -34.11 -2.07 -34.20
N GLU A 481 -33.49 -2.23 -35.36
CA GLU A 481 -34.11 -1.86 -36.64
C GLU A 481 -35.27 -2.80 -37.03
N LYS A 482 -35.17 -4.10 -36.71
CA LYS A 482 -36.27 -5.06 -36.94
C LYS A 482 -37.50 -4.75 -36.09
N LEU A 483 -37.31 -4.25 -34.86
CA LEU A 483 -38.41 -3.89 -33.96
C LEU A 483 -39.31 -2.76 -34.52
N ARG A 484 -38.83 -1.98 -35.50
CA ARG A 484 -39.59 -0.89 -36.14
C ARG A 484 -40.95 -1.32 -36.69
N THR A 485 -41.01 -2.52 -37.27
CA THR A 485 -42.21 -3.05 -37.92
C THR A 485 -42.90 -4.15 -37.11
N GLU A 486 -42.34 -4.52 -35.96
CA GLU A 486 -42.83 -5.63 -35.14
C GLU A 486 -43.81 -5.17 -34.06
N GLY A 487 -44.82 -5.99 -33.79
CA GLY A 487 -45.80 -5.74 -32.73
C GLY A 487 -47.11 -5.12 -33.22
N ASP A 488 -47.94 -4.71 -32.26
CA ASP A 488 -49.21 -4.04 -32.53
C ASP A 488 -49.01 -2.54 -32.84
N ALA A 489 -50.09 -1.85 -33.21
CA ALA A 489 -50.05 -0.42 -33.52
C ALA A 489 -49.47 0.43 -32.37
N ARG A 490 -49.58 -0.02 -31.11
CA ARG A 490 -49.04 0.68 -29.94
C ARG A 490 -47.51 0.60 -29.88
N LYS A 491 -46.94 -0.59 -30.10
CA LYS A 491 -45.49 -0.79 -30.18
C LYS A 491 -44.86 -0.04 -31.35
N GLN A 492 -45.54 -0.03 -32.50
CA GLN A 492 -45.10 0.72 -33.67
C GLN A 492 -45.12 2.24 -33.41
N ALA A 493 -46.19 2.75 -32.78
CA ALA A 493 -46.26 4.16 -32.40
C ALA A 493 -45.18 4.54 -31.38
N LEU A 494 -44.93 3.70 -30.37
CA LEU A 494 -43.88 3.89 -29.37
C LEU A 494 -42.48 3.94 -30.01
N TYR A 495 -42.22 3.07 -30.99
CA TYR A 495 -40.94 3.08 -31.70
C TYR A 495 -40.73 4.38 -32.49
N GLN A 496 -41.78 4.90 -33.12
CA GLN A 496 -41.72 6.17 -33.85
C GLN A 496 -41.48 7.36 -32.91
N SER A 497 -42.23 7.46 -31.80
CA SER A 497 -42.01 8.52 -30.81
C SER A 497 -40.60 8.46 -30.21
N PHE A 498 -40.10 7.25 -29.92
CA PHE A 498 -38.74 7.06 -29.41
C PHE A 498 -37.66 7.52 -30.41
N ARG A 499 -37.88 7.36 -31.73
CA ARG A 499 -36.95 7.86 -32.76
C ARG A 499 -36.94 9.38 -32.88
N GLU A 500 -38.07 10.02 -32.64
CA GLU A 500 -38.22 11.48 -32.70
C GLU A 500 -37.67 12.17 -31.45
N GLU A 501 -37.94 11.61 -30.27
CA GLU A 501 -37.51 12.16 -28.97
C GLU A 501 -36.05 11.80 -28.62
N GLY A 502 -35.52 10.72 -29.20
CA GLY A 502 -34.21 10.17 -28.89
C GLY A 502 -34.17 9.41 -27.56
N PRO A 503 -33.10 8.65 -27.28
CA PRO A 503 -32.91 8.06 -25.96
C PRO A 503 -32.79 9.18 -24.92
N GLY A 504 -33.54 9.07 -23.81
CA GLY A 504 -33.41 10.01 -22.69
C GLY A 504 -31.96 10.05 -22.16
N SER A 505 -31.60 11.14 -21.48
CA SER A 505 -30.24 11.41 -20.97
C SER A 505 -29.74 10.47 -19.85
N PHE A 506 -30.38 9.31 -19.67
CA PHE A 506 -30.08 8.35 -18.60
C PHE A 506 -29.14 7.27 -19.12
N ALA A 507 -27.84 7.46 -18.90
CA ALA A 507 -26.82 6.44 -19.19
C ALA A 507 -26.95 5.25 -18.21
N MET A 508 -26.87 4.01 -18.71
CA MET A 508 -26.57 2.86 -17.86
C MET A 508 -25.22 3.09 -17.15
N SER A 509 -25.04 2.56 -15.93
CA SER A 509 -23.80 2.65 -15.14
C SER A 509 -22.56 1.97 -15.77
N VAL A 510 -22.63 1.63 -17.06
CA VAL A 510 -21.62 0.89 -17.82
C VAL A 510 -20.43 1.77 -18.19
N ASP A 511 -20.60 3.11 -18.24
CA ASP A 511 -19.54 4.06 -18.62
C ASP A 511 -18.29 4.00 -17.72
N MET A 512 -18.38 3.44 -16.50
CA MET A 512 -17.22 3.21 -15.64
C MET A 512 -16.30 2.06 -16.09
N LEU A 513 -16.74 1.18 -17.00
CA LEU A 513 -16.04 -0.07 -17.31
C LEU A 513 -15.15 -0.02 -18.57
N SER A 514 -15.18 1.06 -19.36
CA SER A 514 -14.28 1.21 -20.51
C SER A 514 -13.04 2.02 -20.15
N LEU A 515 -12.11 1.39 -19.43
CA LEU A 515 -10.80 1.99 -19.16
C LEU A 515 -9.86 1.73 -20.35
N GLU A 516 -9.77 2.70 -21.27
CA GLU A 516 -8.82 2.67 -22.40
C GLU A 516 -7.42 3.16 -22.01
N SER A 517 -7.29 3.89 -20.90
CA SER A 517 -6.03 4.49 -20.40
C SER A 517 -6.01 4.50 -18.87
N SER A 518 -4.83 4.38 -18.24
CA SER A 518 -4.66 4.47 -16.78
C SER A 518 -3.81 5.70 -16.40
N PRO A 519 -4.34 6.94 -16.52
CA PRO A 519 -3.59 8.18 -16.24
C PRO A 519 -2.96 8.22 -14.84
N LEU A 520 -3.62 7.75 -13.78
CA LEU A 520 -3.06 7.79 -12.43
C LEU A 520 -1.91 6.79 -12.29
N LEU A 521 -2.07 5.58 -12.82
CA LEU A 521 -0.98 4.61 -12.87
C LEU A 521 0.19 5.11 -13.70
N ASP A 522 -0.06 5.70 -14.87
CA ASP A 522 1.00 6.28 -15.70
C ASP A 522 1.72 7.40 -14.97
N GLN A 523 1.01 8.27 -14.26
CA GLN A 523 1.60 9.30 -13.42
C GLN A 523 2.47 8.69 -12.31
N ALA A 524 1.99 7.65 -11.62
CA ALA A 524 2.74 6.94 -10.59
C ALA A 524 4.01 6.26 -11.15
N GLN A 525 3.92 5.65 -12.34
CA GLN A 525 5.04 4.99 -13.01
C GLN A 525 6.04 5.95 -13.66
N ASN A 526 5.62 7.17 -14.01
CA ASN A 526 6.48 8.19 -14.60
C ASN A 526 7.25 9.02 -13.55
N ARG A 527 6.93 8.88 -12.25
CA ARG A 527 7.78 9.43 -11.19
C ARG A 527 9.14 8.74 -11.24
N PRO A 528 10.27 9.48 -11.18
CA PRO A 528 11.58 8.87 -11.17
C PRO A 528 11.69 7.88 -10.00
N ASP A 529 11.92 6.60 -10.29
CA ASP A 529 12.06 5.59 -9.24
C ASP A 529 13.33 5.87 -8.41
N VAL A 530 13.16 6.50 -7.25
CA VAL A 530 14.24 6.73 -6.28
C VAL A 530 14.48 5.50 -5.41
N GLU A 531 13.50 4.61 -5.28
CA GLU A 531 13.52 3.50 -4.33
C GLU A 531 14.34 2.34 -4.84
N GLY A 532 14.33 2.06 -6.15
CA GLY A 532 15.31 1.17 -6.77
C GLY A 532 16.76 1.57 -6.43
N GLY A 533 17.09 2.86 -6.57
CA GLY A 533 18.41 3.40 -6.25
C GLY A 533 18.76 3.29 -4.76
N LEU A 534 17.83 3.65 -3.87
CA LEU A 534 18.02 3.55 -2.42
C LEU A 534 18.17 2.09 -1.95
N ARG A 535 17.44 1.13 -2.56
CA ARG A 535 17.59 -0.30 -2.29
C ARG A 535 18.98 -0.81 -2.64
N GLN A 536 19.49 -0.44 -3.82
CA GLN A 536 20.85 -0.79 -4.23
C GLN A 536 21.91 -0.18 -3.30
N LEU A 537 21.73 1.08 -2.90
CA LEU A 537 22.61 1.74 -1.95
C LEU A 537 22.60 1.03 -0.59
N ARG A 538 21.42 0.72 -0.03
CA ARG A 538 21.27 -0.02 1.22
C ARG A 538 22.01 -1.35 1.19
N LYS A 539 21.79 -2.15 0.14
CA LYS A 539 22.46 -3.45 -0.03
C LYS A 539 23.98 -3.30 -0.03
N ARG A 540 24.50 -2.34 -0.81
CA ARG A 540 25.94 -2.04 -0.90
C ARG A 540 26.52 -1.66 0.47
N ARG A 541 25.84 -0.80 1.23
CA ARG A 541 26.29 -0.36 2.57
C ARG A 541 26.32 -1.50 3.58
N LEU A 542 25.28 -2.33 3.62
CA LEU A 542 25.22 -3.49 4.53
C LEU A 542 26.25 -4.57 4.17
N GLU A 543 26.64 -4.68 2.89
CA GLU A 543 27.74 -5.56 2.46
C GLU A 543 29.12 -4.99 2.83
N GLU A 544 29.34 -3.68 2.67
CA GLU A 544 30.59 -2.98 3.01
C GLU A 544 30.98 -3.11 4.50
N GLN A 545 30.01 -3.29 5.39
CA GLN A 545 30.29 -3.46 6.83
C GLN A 545 30.76 -4.87 7.20
N LYS A 546 30.53 -5.87 6.35
CA LYS A 546 30.95 -7.24 6.62
C LYS A 546 32.48 -7.28 6.73
N ASN A 547 32.99 -7.80 7.85
CA ASN A 547 34.42 -7.94 8.17
C ASN A 547 35.15 -6.69 8.70
N ILE A 548 34.44 -5.62 9.08
CA ILE A 548 35.06 -4.49 9.80
C ILE A 548 35.01 -4.75 11.31
N ILE A 549 36.16 -4.68 11.99
CA ILE A 549 36.22 -4.69 13.47
C ILE A 549 35.56 -3.41 13.97
N TYR A 550 34.52 -3.55 14.79
CA TYR A 550 33.82 -2.41 15.37
C TYR A 550 33.62 -2.63 16.87
N ILE A 551 34.15 -1.69 17.65
CA ILE A 551 33.95 -1.61 19.09
C ILE A 551 33.12 -0.35 19.36
N PRO A 552 31.94 -0.47 19.99
CA PRO A 552 31.09 0.68 20.29
C PRO A 552 31.86 1.73 21.12
N PRO A 553 32.05 2.96 20.60
CA PRO A 553 32.79 3.99 21.32
C PRO A 553 31.94 4.59 22.45
N GLN A 554 32.64 5.12 23.45
CA GLN A 554 32.07 5.95 24.50
C GLN A 554 32.38 7.42 24.19
N ALA A 555 31.54 8.32 24.71
CA ALA A 555 31.71 9.75 24.53
C ALA A 555 31.33 10.53 25.79
N LYS A 556 31.84 11.74 25.89
CA LYS A 556 31.48 12.73 26.92
C LYS A 556 30.81 13.95 26.30
N ALA A 557 30.12 14.73 27.11
CA ALA A 557 29.21 15.79 26.63
C ALA A 557 29.91 16.99 25.97
N SER A 558 31.16 17.28 26.34
CA SER A 558 31.94 18.39 25.76
C SER A 558 33.43 18.19 26.06
N LEU A 559 34.29 19.03 25.49
CA LEU A 559 35.74 18.97 25.76
C LEU A 559 36.07 19.21 27.23
N GLN A 560 35.24 19.97 27.94
CA GLN A 560 35.42 20.37 29.34
C GLN A 560 34.86 19.35 30.33
N ALA A 561 34.05 18.39 29.86
CA ALA A 561 33.47 17.35 30.70
C ALA A 561 34.56 16.36 31.17
N SER A 562 34.35 15.78 32.35
CA SER A 562 35.22 14.74 32.91
C SER A 562 35.18 13.49 32.03
N ASP A 563 36.31 12.79 31.92
CA ASP A 563 36.38 11.50 31.22
C ASP A 563 35.64 10.39 31.99
N GLU A 564 35.37 10.58 33.29
CA GLU A 564 34.56 9.65 34.10
C GLU A 564 33.04 9.81 33.82
N GLU A 565 32.62 10.94 33.26
CA GLU A 565 31.23 11.23 32.89
C GLU A 565 30.98 10.88 31.41
N HIS A 566 31.14 9.60 31.08
CA HIS A 566 30.99 9.08 29.72
C HIS A 566 29.68 8.30 29.51
N PHE A 567 29.22 8.24 28.26
CA PHE A 567 28.02 7.53 27.83
C PHE A 567 28.22 6.80 26.49
N PRO A 568 27.41 5.76 26.19
CA PRO A 568 27.48 5.07 24.90
C PRO A 568 27.14 6.01 23.74
N LEU A 569 28.09 6.20 22.81
CA LEU A 569 27.93 7.22 21.76
C LEU A 569 26.77 6.89 20.81
N MET A 570 26.60 5.63 20.41
CA MET A 570 25.54 5.23 19.47
C MET A 570 24.15 5.59 20.01
N GLU A 571 23.87 5.26 21.27
CA GLU A 571 22.59 5.56 21.92
C GLU A 571 22.34 7.06 22.00
N ALA A 572 23.37 7.84 22.34
CA ALA A 572 23.27 9.30 22.39
C ALA A 572 22.97 9.91 21.00
N VAL A 573 23.60 9.40 19.93
CA VAL A 573 23.33 9.85 18.56
C VAL A 573 21.91 9.48 18.12
N LEU A 574 21.44 8.26 18.40
CA LEU A 574 20.06 7.87 18.11
C LEU A 574 19.05 8.72 18.89
N GLY A 575 19.35 9.06 20.15
CA GLY A 575 18.57 10.00 20.95
C GLY A 575 18.50 11.40 20.32
N PHE A 576 19.62 11.93 19.83
CA PHE A 576 19.67 13.18 19.06
C PHE A 576 18.82 13.11 17.78
N LEU A 577 18.91 12.01 17.03
CA LEU A 577 18.15 11.82 15.79
C LEU A 577 16.64 11.76 16.03
N ASN A 578 16.20 11.38 17.23
CA ASN A 578 14.79 11.37 17.64
C ASN A 578 14.30 12.69 18.30
N SER A 579 15.20 13.62 18.64
CA SER A 579 14.84 14.88 19.32
C SER A 579 14.58 16.03 18.35
N ASP A 580 13.47 16.75 18.47
CA ASP A 580 13.20 17.94 17.64
C ASP A 580 13.96 19.20 18.08
N GLN A 581 14.65 19.14 19.23
CA GLN A 581 15.34 20.29 19.81
C GLN A 581 16.65 20.63 19.10
N HIS A 582 17.31 19.63 18.53
CA HIS A 582 18.65 19.75 17.96
C HIS A 582 18.65 19.43 16.46
N ARG A 583 19.46 20.15 15.69
CA ARG A 583 19.57 20.00 14.23
C ARG A 583 20.95 19.51 13.79
N VAL A 584 21.99 19.87 14.54
CA VAL A 584 23.38 19.50 14.27
C VAL A 584 23.99 18.82 15.51
N LEU A 585 24.64 17.68 15.31
CA LEU A 585 25.49 17.01 16.30
C LEU A 585 26.93 17.07 15.83
N LEU A 586 27.80 17.71 16.63
CA LEU A 586 29.23 17.77 16.38
C LEU A 586 29.95 16.65 17.16
N LEU A 587 30.61 15.77 16.43
CA LEU A 587 31.43 14.68 16.94
C LEU A 587 32.91 15.09 16.94
N LEU A 588 33.48 15.23 18.13
CA LEU A 588 34.87 15.61 18.33
C LEU A 588 35.71 14.42 18.80
N GLY A 589 36.99 14.45 18.49
CA GLY A 589 37.95 13.49 19.03
C GLY A 589 39.29 13.62 18.34
N ASP A 590 40.30 13.04 18.95
CA ASP A 590 41.68 13.15 18.46
C ASP A 590 41.88 12.35 17.15
N SER A 591 43.00 12.61 16.48
CA SER A 591 43.39 11.83 15.30
C SER A 591 43.41 10.32 15.60
N GLY A 592 42.74 9.52 14.77
CA GLY A 592 42.68 8.07 14.94
C GLY A 592 41.71 7.54 16.01
N SER A 593 40.93 8.41 16.67
CA SER A 593 39.97 8.02 17.72
C SER A 593 38.79 7.13 17.26
N GLY A 594 38.64 6.89 15.95
CA GLY A 594 37.60 6.01 15.40
C GLY A 594 36.36 6.73 14.85
N LYS A 595 36.37 8.07 14.71
CA LYS A 595 35.26 8.87 14.15
C LYS A 595 34.69 8.33 12.83
N SER A 596 35.54 8.12 11.83
CA SER A 596 35.11 7.58 10.53
C SER A 596 34.54 6.17 10.61
N THR A 597 35.08 5.33 11.51
CA THR A 597 34.58 3.97 11.74
C THR A 597 33.19 4.02 12.38
N PHE A 598 32.99 4.91 13.36
CA PHE A 598 31.69 5.16 13.97
C PHE A 598 30.67 5.68 12.95
N ASN A 599 31.04 6.66 12.13
CA ASN A 599 30.16 7.24 11.11
C ASN A 599 29.64 6.18 10.12
N LYS A 600 30.50 5.24 9.70
CA LYS A 600 30.09 4.10 8.86
C LYS A 600 29.18 3.13 9.62
N ALA A 601 29.49 2.83 10.88
CA ALA A 601 28.66 1.96 11.70
C ALA A 601 27.27 2.57 11.95
N LEU A 602 27.20 3.89 12.17
CA LEU A 602 25.96 4.65 12.27
C LEU A 602 25.15 4.58 10.97
N GLU A 603 25.78 4.81 9.82
CA GLU A 603 25.09 4.70 8.52
C GLU A 603 24.47 3.30 8.36
N CYS A 604 25.19 2.25 8.74
CA CYS A 604 24.69 0.88 8.62
C CYS A 604 23.58 0.53 9.63
N GLU A 605 23.67 1.01 10.87
CA GLU A 605 22.59 0.86 11.86
C GLU A 605 21.29 1.52 11.37
N LEU A 606 21.43 2.72 10.81
CA LEU A 606 20.30 3.45 10.23
C LEU A 606 19.76 2.75 8.98
N TRP A 607 20.61 2.21 8.11
CA TRP A 607 20.14 1.40 6.96
C TRP A 607 19.51 0.06 7.38
N SER A 608 19.94 -0.52 8.50
CA SER A 608 19.35 -1.75 9.03
C SER A 608 17.93 -1.51 9.53
N SER A 609 17.72 -0.39 10.21
CA SER A 609 16.40 0.03 10.74
C SER A 609 15.56 0.86 9.77
N TYR A 610 16.12 1.23 8.60
CA TYR A 610 15.45 2.07 7.61
C TYR A 610 14.14 1.45 7.11
N LYS A 611 13.09 2.27 7.08
CA LYS A 611 11.79 1.98 6.47
C LYS A 611 11.55 2.95 5.32
N LYS A 612 10.91 2.49 4.24
CA LYS A 612 10.60 3.31 3.06
C LYS A 612 9.77 4.54 3.49
N GLY A 613 10.16 5.72 2.99
CA GLY A 613 9.60 7.02 3.40
C GLY A 613 10.23 7.62 4.67
N GLY A 614 11.03 6.86 5.43
CA GLY A 614 11.81 7.39 6.54
C GLY A 614 13.01 8.24 6.09
N PRO A 615 13.71 8.87 7.05
CA PRO A 615 14.90 9.67 6.75
C PRO A 615 16.01 8.83 6.12
N ILE A 616 16.58 9.31 5.02
CA ILE A 616 17.62 8.62 4.24
C ILE A 616 19.00 8.86 4.88
N PRO A 617 19.71 7.82 5.34
CA PRO A 617 21.07 7.95 5.81
C PRO A 617 22.01 8.21 4.63
N LEU A 618 22.79 9.27 4.68
CA LEU A 618 23.75 9.62 3.63
C LEU A 618 25.11 9.95 4.24
N HIS A 619 26.04 9.00 4.16
CA HIS A 619 27.43 9.25 4.51
C HIS A 619 28.14 10.08 3.42
N ILE A 620 28.71 11.20 3.83
CA ILE A 620 29.44 12.15 2.99
C ILE A 620 30.86 12.25 3.54
N ASN A 621 31.83 11.77 2.77
CA ASN A 621 33.25 11.96 3.07
C ASN A 621 33.68 13.36 2.58
N LEU A 622 33.69 14.36 3.45
CA LEU A 622 33.83 15.78 3.10
C LEU A 622 35.07 16.10 2.25
N PRO A 623 36.27 15.57 2.56
CA PRO A 623 37.49 15.79 1.75
C PRO A 623 37.37 15.33 0.30
N THR A 624 36.42 14.45 -0.01
CA THR A 624 36.23 13.94 -1.37
C THR A 624 35.22 14.74 -2.19
N ILE A 625 34.59 15.75 -1.59
CA ILE A 625 33.64 16.65 -2.25
C ILE A 625 34.36 17.95 -2.59
N ASP A 626 34.43 18.28 -3.88
CA ASP A 626 34.89 19.61 -4.29
C ASP A 626 33.90 20.67 -3.81
N LYS A 627 34.40 21.70 -3.11
CA LYS A 627 33.61 22.80 -2.52
C LYS A 627 32.40 22.27 -1.74
N PRO A 628 32.60 21.66 -0.56
CA PRO A 628 31.51 21.10 0.24
C PRO A 628 30.59 22.19 0.82
N ASP A 629 30.99 23.47 0.75
CA ASP A 629 30.13 24.60 1.07
C ASP A 629 28.98 24.80 0.07
N GLN A 630 28.97 24.09 -1.08
CA GLN A 630 27.97 24.20 -2.15
C GLN A 630 27.45 22.84 -2.63
N ASP A 631 26.14 22.65 -2.64
CA ASP A 631 25.43 21.48 -3.20
C ASP A 631 25.99 20.11 -2.79
N MET A 632 26.49 20.02 -1.55
CA MET A 632 27.18 18.83 -1.04
C MET A 632 26.33 17.55 -1.16
N VAL A 633 25.04 17.65 -0.82
CA VAL A 633 24.10 16.51 -0.85
C VAL A 633 23.89 16.02 -2.28
N ALA A 634 23.62 16.93 -3.23
CA ALA A 634 23.44 16.59 -4.64
C ALA A 634 24.72 16.00 -5.25
N LYS A 635 25.89 16.58 -4.94
CA LYS A 635 27.19 16.06 -5.38
C LYS A 635 27.42 14.63 -4.87
N GLN A 636 27.08 14.35 -3.62
CA GLN A 636 27.21 13.00 -3.09
C GLN A 636 26.24 12.02 -3.76
N LEU A 637 24.97 12.39 -3.95
CA LEU A 637 23.99 11.53 -4.61
C LEU A 637 24.38 11.19 -6.05
N ARG A 638 24.95 12.14 -6.82
CA ARG A 638 25.49 11.87 -8.16
C ARG A 638 26.63 10.85 -8.15
N ARG A 639 27.49 10.89 -7.14
CA ARG A 639 28.57 9.88 -6.95
C ARG A 639 28.03 8.50 -6.55
N LEU A 640 26.79 8.43 -6.10
CA LEU A 640 26.05 7.20 -5.81
C LEU A 640 25.13 6.80 -6.98
N ASP A 641 25.37 7.35 -8.18
CA ASP A 641 24.68 7.03 -9.43
C ASP A 641 23.19 7.46 -9.50
N PHE A 642 22.75 8.40 -8.65
CA PHE A 642 21.43 9.00 -8.78
C PHE A 642 21.40 10.07 -9.88
N THR A 643 20.38 10.02 -10.73
CA THR A 643 20.13 10.98 -11.82
C THR A 643 19.62 12.34 -11.29
N ASP A 644 19.78 13.42 -12.05
CA ASP A 644 19.28 14.74 -11.64
C ASP A 644 17.75 14.76 -11.41
N ALA A 645 16.99 13.95 -12.15
CA ALA A 645 15.55 13.80 -11.95
C ALA A 645 15.23 13.14 -10.59
N GLN A 646 15.94 12.05 -10.25
CA GLN A 646 15.82 11.41 -8.94
C GLN A 646 16.28 12.35 -7.80
N ILE A 647 17.35 13.11 -8.00
CA ILE A 647 17.85 14.08 -7.02
C ILE A 647 16.82 15.16 -6.75
N LYS A 648 16.16 15.69 -7.80
CA LYS A 648 15.07 16.67 -7.65
C LYS A 648 13.89 16.08 -6.86
N GLU A 649 13.51 14.84 -7.16
CA GLU A 649 12.45 14.12 -6.45
C GLU A 649 12.80 13.92 -4.96
N LEU A 650 14.04 13.49 -4.67
CA LEU A 650 14.56 13.33 -3.32
C LEU A 650 14.58 14.65 -2.55
N LYS A 651 15.05 15.73 -3.19
CA LYS A 651 15.14 17.07 -2.59
C LYS A 651 13.76 17.61 -2.19
N GLY A 652 12.75 17.43 -3.04
CA GLY A 652 11.40 17.93 -2.78
C GLY A 652 10.60 17.13 -1.75
N HIS A 653 10.83 15.81 -1.66
CA HIS A 653 9.90 14.92 -0.95
C HIS A 653 10.51 14.10 0.18
N ARG A 654 11.83 14.13 0.41
CA ARG A 654 12.49 13.25 1.39
C ARG A 654 13.30 13.99 2.43
N ASP A 655 13.41 13.34 3.59
CA ASP A 655 14.24 13.79 4.70
C ASP A 655 15.56 13.00 4.70
N PHE A 656 16.62 13.62 5.19
CA PHE A 656 17.97 13.04 5.22
C PHE A 656 18.59 13.06 6.62
N ILE A 657 19.41 12.06 6.89
CA ILE A 657 20.38 12.06 7.99
C ILE A 657 21.76 12.15 7.34
N LEU A 658 22.34 13.35 7.36
CA LEU A 658 23.64 13.61 6.76
C LEU A 658 24.74 13.25 7.77
N ILE A 659 25.59 12.29 7.41
CA ILE A 659 26.75 11.89 8.20
C ILE A 659 27.99 12.42 7.50
N CYS A 660 28.43 13.60 7.92
CA CYS A 660 29.51 14.35 7.29
C CYS A 660 30.84 14.05 8.00
N ASP A 661 31.73 13.35 7.32
CA ASP A 661 32.99 12.86 7.89
C ASP A 661 34.19 13.71 7.44
N GLY A 662 34.99 14.18 8.40
CA GLY A 662 36.28 14.84 8.15
C GLY A 662 36.20 16.34 7.84
N TYR A 663 35.51 17.14 8.66
CA TYR A 663 35.41 18.58 8.45
C TYR A 663 36.77 19.30 8.48
N ASP A 664 37.69 18.88 9.35
CA ASP A 664 39.04 19.44 9.46
C ASP A 664 39.90 19.23 8.21
N GLU A 665 39.58 18.22 7.40
CA GLU A 665 40.37 17.81 6.23
C GLU A 665 39.91 18.51 4.93
N CYS A 666 38.78 19.21 4.93
CA CYS A 666 38.23 19.88 3.74
C CYS A 666 38.65 21.35 3.58
N GLN A 667 39.52 21.87 4.46
CA GLN A 667 40.02 23.26 4.47
C GLN A 667 38.91 24.33 4.57
N GLU A 668 37.69 23.96 4.96
CA GLU A 668 36.58 24.90 5.11
C GLU A 668 36.53 25.58 6.48
N THR A 669 36.17 26.86 6.47
CA THR A 669 35.94 27.66 7.69
C THR A 669 34.49 28.09 7.84
N ARG A 670 33.64 27.73 6.87
CA ARG A 670 32.23 28.12 6.78
C ARG A 670 31.31 27.07 7.40
N ASN A 671 30.13 27.53 7.80
CA ASN A 671 29.09 26.69 8.36
C ASN A 671 28.33 25.93 7.26
N LEU A 672 28.68 24.66 7.06
CA LEU A 672 28.13 23.83 5.98
C LEU A 672 26.61 23.64 6.05
N TYR A 673 26.03 23.67 7.26
CA TYR A 673 24.58 23.62 7.44
C TYR A 673 23.91 24.83 6.79
N THR A 674 24.49 26.01 7.02
CA THR A 674 23.96 27.28 6.51
C THR A 674 24.27 27.48 5.04
N THR A 675 25.49 27.18 4.58
CA THR A 675 25.87 27.40 3.17
C THR A 675 25.15 26.45 2.21
N ASN A 676 24.82 25.24 2.64
CA ASN A 676 23.99 24.30 1.87
C ASN A 676 22.48 24.51 2.09
N MET A 677 22.08 25.59 2.77
CA MET A 677 20.67 25.99 2.97
C MET A 677 19.79 24.87 3.56
N LEU A 678 20.34 24.05 4.44
CA LEU A 678 19.61 22.90 4.98
C LEU A 678 18.37 23.38 5.78
N ASN A 679 17.23 22.72 5.53
CA ASN A 679 15.92 23.02 6.11
C ASN A 679 15.35 24.43 5.79
N GLN A 680 15.78 25.04 4.68
CA GLN A 680 15.09 26.19 4.08
C GLN A 680 13.93 25.73 3.17
N PRO A 681 12.96 26.60 2.84
CA PRO A 681 11.90 26.29 1.88
C PRO A 681 12.50 25.82 0.54
N ASP A 682 11.95 24.76 -0.05
CA ASP A 682 12.38 24.13 -1.30
C ASP A 682 13.83 23.58 -1.31
N GLU A 683 14.44 23.46 -0.13
CA GLU A 683 15.80 22.93 0.07
C GLU A 683 15.81 21.60 0.85
N TRP A 684 16.99 20.99 0.99
CA TRP A 684 17.16 19.68 1.64
C TRP A 684 16.68 19.70 3.10
N ARG A 685 15.73 18.83 3.44
CA ARG A 685 15.29 18.59 4.82
C ARG A 685 16.22 17.57 5.48
N ALA A 686 16.96 17.98 6.50
CA ALA A 686 18.02 17.14 7.06
C ALA A 686 18.36 17.41 8.53
N LYS A 687 18.70 16.33 9.24
CA LYS A 687 19.56 16.39 10.43
C LYS A 687 21.01 16.11 10.03
N MET A 688 21.95 16.73 10.73
CA MET A 688 23.36 16.64 10.41
C MET A 688 24.16 16.11 11.60
N VAL A 689 24.94 15.07 11.37
CA VAL A 689 26.03 14.60 12.24
C VAL A 689 27.33 14.94 11.54
N ILE A 690 28.20 15.73 12.17
CA ILE A 690 29.45 16.20 11.56
C ILE A 690 30.64 15.84 12.46
N SER A 691 31.66 15.21 11.88
CA SER A 691 32.88 14.83 12.61
C SER A 691 34.01 15.84 12.34
N CYS A 692 34.77 16.15 13.40
CA CYS A 692 35.93 17.03 13.32
C CYS A 692 37.00 16.59 14.34
N ARG A 693 38.27 16.83 14.02
CA ARG A 693 39.38 16.73 14.99
C ARG A 693 39.24 17.77 16.10
N SER A 694 39.47 17.35 17.34
CA SER A 694 39.48 18.23 18.53
C SER A 694 40.57 19.29 18.44
N GLU A 695 41.63 19.03 17.70
CA GLU A 695 42.79 19.90 17.52
C GLU A 695 42.52 21.02 16.50
N TYR A 696 41.50 20.85 15.65
CA TYR A 696 41.15 21.82 14.60
C TYR A 696 40.18 22.91 15.09
N ILE A 697 39.73 22.82 16.34
CA ILE A 697 38.74 23.73 16.91
C ILE A 697 39.37 24.80 17.81
N GLY A 698 39.39 26.05 17.33
CA GLY A 698 39.77 27.24 18.11
C GLY A 698 38.64 27.76 19.00
N ALA A 699 38.91 28.76 19.86
CA ALA A 699 37.98 29.21 20.91
C ALA A 699 36.52 29.50 20.44
N ASP A 700 36.33 30.02 19.22
CA ASP A 700 35.03 30.39 18.66
C ASP A 700 34.51 29.37 17.61
N TYR A 701 34.87 28.09 17.74
CA TYR A 701 34.53 27.08 16.73
C TYR A 701 33.03 26.84 16.54
N ARG A 702 32.20 27.11 17.56
CA ARG A 702 30.76 26.83 17.53
C ARG A 702 30.04 27.57 16.42
N ASP A 703 30.50 28.76 16.04
CA ASP A 703 29.95 29.55 14.93
C ASP A 703 30.04 28.83 13.57
N ARG A 704 30.97 27.87 13.44
CA ARG A 704 31.12 27.03 12.24
C ARG A 704 30.10 25.89 12.16
N PHE A 705 29.38 25.59 13.23
CA PHE A 705 28.48 24.43 13.28
C PHE A 705 27.07 24.76 13.75
N GLN A 706 26.89 25.91 14.44
CA GLN A 706 25.60 26.34 14.98
C GLN A 706 24.62 26.73 13.86
N PRO A 707 23.43 26.11 13.78
CA PRO A 707 22.38 26.56 12.88
C PRO A 707 21.87 27.96 13.27
N GLY A 708 21.70 28.85 12.29
CA GLY A 708 21.13 30.19 12.48
C GLY A 708 22.04 31.32 11.99
N ASP A 709 21.47 32.53 11.89
CA ASP A 709 22.21 33.71 11.46
C ASP A 709 23.07 34.26 12.61
N ARG A 710 24.33 34.62 12.34
CA ARG A 710 25.30 35.08 13.37
C ARG A 710 24.79 36.26 14.20
N ASN A 711 23.81 37.00 13.67
CA ASN A 711 23.23 38.19 14.29
C ASN A 711 22.04 37.91 15.24
N GLN A 712 21.52 36.67 15.30
CA GLN A 712 20.46 36.30 16.25
C GLN A 712 21.08 35.73 17.53
N SER A 713 21.45 36.63 18.45
CA SER A 713 22.13 36.34 19.74
C SER A 713 21.32 35.56 20.79
N SER A 714 20.13 35.04 20.44
CA SER A 714 19.33 34.22 21.35
C SER A 714 19.83 32.77 21.31
N LYS A 715 20.75 32.43 22.23
CA LYS A 715 21.19 31.07 22.65
C LYS A 715 20.45 29.93 21.91
N SER A 716 20.80 29.67 20.66
CA SER A 716 20.11 28.65 19.88
C SER A 716 20.61 27.29 20.36
N THR A 717 19.75 26.54 21.04
CA THR A 717 20.05 25.20 21.57
C THR A 717 20.17 24.14 20.46
N GLN A 718 20.31 24.50 19.18
CA GLN A 718 20.21 23.56 18.07
C GLN A 718 21.48 22.76 17.77
N LEU A 719 22.61 23.08 18.41
CA LEU A 719 23.88 22.35 18.32
C LEU A 719 24.10 21.51 19.58
N GLN A 720 24.30 20.22 19.39
CA GLN A 720 24.74 19.27 20.41
C GLN A 720 26.19 18.85 20.14
N GLU A 721 26.93 18.52 21.19
CA GLU A 721 28.32 18.04 21.09
C GLU A 721 28.46 16.65 21.73
N ALA A 722 29.37 15.85 21.19
CA ALA A 722 29.85 14.64 21.82
C ALA A 722 31.33 14.45 21.49
N VAL A 723 32.15 14.20 22.51
CA VAL A 723 33.59 14.02 22.37
C VAL A 723 33.94 12.56 22.63
N PHE A 724 34.61 11.90 21.70
CA PHE A 724 35.09 10.53 21.86
C PHE A 724 36.02 10.44 23.08
N THR A 725 35.81 9.42 23.91
CA THR A 725 36.76 9.07 24.98
C THR A 725 37.72 7.97 24.50
N PRO A 726 38.92 7.87 25.08
CA PRO A 726 39.80 6.73 24.86
C PRO A 726 39.11 5.39 25.18
N PHE A 727 39.54 4.31 24.54
CA PHE A 727 39.04 2.97 24.85
C PHE A 727 39.31 2.58 26.30
N SER A 728 38.28 2.07 26.97
CA SER A 728 38.40 1.37 28.25
C SER A 728 39.13 0.03 28.09
N THR A 729 39.62 -0.53 29.20
CA THR A 729 40.26 -1.86 29.23
C THR A 729 39.38 -2.95 28.59
N ASN A 730 38.07 -2.92 28.86
CA ASN A 730 37.12 -3.89 28.29
C ASN A 730 36.98 -3.73 26.77
N GLN A 731 36.98 -2.49 26.26
CA GLN A 731 36.94 -2.21 24.82
C GLN A 731 38.23 -2.64 24.12
N VAL A 732 39.38 -2.44 24.77
CA VAL A 732 40.69 -2.93 24.32
C VAL A 732 40.70 -4.45 24.19
N GLU A 733 40.25 -5.18 25.22
CA GLU A 733 40.19 -6.63 25.18
C GLU A 733 39.24 -7.14 24.10
N GLY A 734 38.05 -6.55 23.99
CA GLY A 734 37.08 -6.88 22.94
C GLY A 734 37.62 -6.62 21.53
N TYR A 735 38.42 -5.57 21.34
CA TYR A 735 39.09 -5.29 20.06
C TYR A 735 40.06 -6.41 19.70
N ILE A 736 40.87 -6.87 20.64
CA ILE A 736 41.84 -7.95 20.44
C ILE A 736 41.13 -9.25 20.07
N ASP A 737 40.07 -9.59 20.79
CA ASP A 737 39.29 -10.81 20.54
C ASP A 737 38.69 -10.80 19.12
N GLN A 738 38.09 -9.68 18.70
CA GLN A 738 37.58 -9.52 17.33
C GLN A 738 38.72 -9.51 16.29
N PHE A 739 39.86 -8.89 16.59
CA PHE A 739 41.02 -8.86 15.71
C PHE A 739 41.55 -10.25 15.40
N VAL A 740 41.70 -11.08 16.43
CA VAL A 740 42.18 -12.46 16.27
C VAL A 740 41.16 -13.30 15.50
N ALA A 741 39.87 -13.13 15.79
CA ALA A 741 38.80 -13.84 15.08
C ALA A 741 38.73 -13.50 13.58
N VAL A 742 38.89 -12.22 13.22
CA VAL A 742 38.77 -11.75 11.83
C VAL A 742 40.05 -11.99 11.02
N TYR A 743 41.22 -11.70 11.59
CA TYR A 743 42.48 -11.68 10.85
C TYR A 743 43.35 -12.94 11.04
N GLN A 744 43.00 -13.81 11.99
CA GLN A 744 43.74 -15.04 12.31
C GLN A 744 45.27 -14.85 12.35
N PRO A 745 45.77 -13.88 13.15
CA PRO A 745 47.20 -13.60 13.25
C PRO A 745 47.97 -14.75 13.93
N LEU A 746 49.31 -14.66 13.91
CA LEU A 746 50.20 -15.65 14.52
C LEU A 746 50.04 -15.80 16.04
N TRP A 747 49.69 -14.71 16.72
CA TRP A 747 49.45 -14.69 18.16
C TRP A 747 47.97 -14.88 18.48
N THR A 748 47.69 -15.63 19.53
CA THR A 748 46.39 -15.78 20.16
C THR A 748 45.97 -14.51 20.91
N ALA A 749 44.68 -14.38 21.20
CA ALA A 749 44.17 -13.23 21.94
C ALA A 749 44.81 -13.10 23.33
N GLN A 750 45.09 -14.22 24.00
CA GLN A 750 45.74 -14.22 25.31
C GLN A 750 47.19 -13.71 25.24
N GLU A 751 47.94 -14.08 24.20
CA GLU A 751 49.32 -13.61 24.01
C GLU A 751 49.39 -12.09 23.81
N TYR A 752 48.43 -11.50 23.09
CA TYR A 752 48.32 -10.04 22.98
C TYR A 752 47.96 -9.37 24.31
N LYS A 753 46.98 -9.93 25.06
CA LYS A 753 46.55 -9.40 26.36
C LYS A 753 47.71 -9.43 27.37
N ASP A 754 48.41 -10.56 27.46
CA ASP A 754 49.59 -10.72 28.32
C ASP A 754 50.72 -9.76 27.97
N ALA A 755 50.95 -9.51 26.67
CA ALA A 755 51.95 -8.54 26.23
C ALA A 755 51.60 -7.11 26.69
N LEU A 756 50.34 -6.68 26.55
CA LEU A 756 49.89 -5.36 26.99
C LEU A 756 49.92 -5.18 28.52
N ASP A 757 49.62 -6.22 29.28
CA ASP A 757 49.67 -6.19 30.74
C ASP A 757 51.08 -6.00 31.31
N ARG A 758 52.08 -6.57 30.64
CA ARG A 758 53.48 -6.45 31.04
C ARG A 758 54.05 -5.05 30.82
N ILE A 759 53.36 -4.18 30.06
CA ILE A 759 53.89 -2.87 29.65
C ILE A 759 52.85 -1.77 29.92
N PRO A 760 52.83 -1.22 31.15
CA PRO A 760 51.88 -0.16 31.52
C PRO A 760 51.89 1.06 30.58
N SER A 761 53.04 1.40 30.01
CA SER A 761 53.17 2.53 29.07
C SER A 761 52.58 2.26 27.68
N LEU A 762 52.33 0.99 27.30
CA LEU A 762 51.55 0.67 26.09
C LEU A 762 50.04 0.73 26.35
N LYS A 763 49.59 0.63 27.60
CA LYS A 763 48.16 0.73 27.95
C LYS A 763 47.59 2.11 27.61
N GLU A 764 48.39 3.16 27.71
CA GLU A 764 47.99 4.52 27.31
C GLU A 764 47.87 4.67 25.77
N LEU A 765 48.69 3.94 25.00
CA LEU A 765 48.68 3.95 23.53
C LEU A 765 47.44 3.26 22.94
N VAL A 766 47.06 2.13 23.53
CA VAL A 766 45.98 1.29 23.01
C VAL A 766 44.58 1.86 23.24
N GLY A 767 44.48 2.94 24.02
CA GLY A 767 43.27 3.74 24.13
C GLY A 767 42.85 4.37 22.79
N ASN A 768 43.79 4.55 21.86
CA ASN A 768 43.53 5.02 20.50
C ASN A 768 43.37 3.82 19.54
N PRO A 769 42.22 3.65 18.86
CA PRO A 769 41.96 2.50 18.00
C PRO A 769 42.95 2.32 16.84
N PHE A 770 43.45 3.43 16.28
CA PHE A 770 44.44 3.38 15.20
C PHE A 770 45.80 2.86 15.71
N LEU A 771 46.26 3.37 16.85
CA LEU A 771 47.52 2.94 17.46
C LEU A 771 47.41 1.49 17.94
N MET A 772 46.26 1.09 18.48
CA MET A 772 45.95 -0.30 18.81
C MET A 772 46.12 -1.21 17.58
N ARG A 773 45.45 -0.90 16.46
CA ARG A 773 45.55 -1.71 15.23
C ARG A 773 46.99 -1.86 14.77
N LEU A 774 47.74 -0.75 14.77
CA LEU A 774 49.14 -0.77 14.37
C LEU A 774 49.98 -1.63 15.31
N LEU A 775 49.78 -1.49 16.62
CA LEU A 775 50.51 -2.26 17.62
C LEU A 775 50.26 -3.76 17.46
N LEU A 776 49.00 -4.19 17.31
CA LEU A 776 48.66 -5.61 17.12
C LEU A 776 49.25 -6.19 15.83
N ASP A 777 49.30 -5.42 14.73
CA ASP A 777 49.97 -5.86 13.49
C ASP A 777 51.48 -6.06 13.65
N VAL A 778 52.10 -5.32 14.58
CA VAL A 778 53.54 -5.19 14.72
C VAL A 778 54.12 -6.11 15.80
N LEU A 779 53.41 -6.29 16.92
CA LEU A 779 53.85 -7.08 18.07
C LEU A 779 54.38 -8.48 17.72
N PRO A 780 53.71 -9.31 16.88
CA PRO A 780 54.18 -10.66 16.56
C PRO A 780 55.46 -10.71 15.73
N ARG A 781 55.83 -9.60 15.06
CA ARG A 781 57.08 -9.49 14.29
C ARG A 781 58.25 -9.02 15.15
N MET A 782 57.94 -8.59 16.36
CA MET A 782 58.84 -7.83 17.22
C MET A 782 59.31 -8.59 18.44
N MET A 783 58.55 -9.58 18.87
CA MET A 783 58.87 -10.41 20.02
C MET A 783 58.42 -11.83 19.72
N ASP A 784 59.14 -12.79 20.27
CA ASP A 784 58.59 -14.14 20.43
C ASP A 784 57.63 -14.15 21.64
N PRO A 785 56.61 -15.03 21.66
CA PRO A 785 55.69 -15.15 22.79
C PRO A 785 56.45 -15.36 24.10
N GLY A 786 56.43 -14.35 24.99
CA GLY A 786 57.06 -14.42 26.31
C GLY A 786 58.33 -13.58 26.52
N GLU A 787 58.90 -12.94 25.50
CA GLU A 787 60.09 -12.07 25.65
C GLU A 787 59.79 -10.69 26.27
N HIS A 788 60.82 -10.04 26.86
CA HIS A 788 60.75 -8.67 27.36
C HIS A 788 61.15 -7.65 26.27
N LEU A 789 60.46 -6.49 26.18
CA LEU A 789 60.86 -5.44 25.24
C LEU A 789 62.24 -4.84 25.57
N SER A 790 63.09 -4.80 24.54
CA SER A 790 64.29 -3.97 24.51
C SER A 790 63.97 -2.58 23.93
N ILE A 791 64.86 -1.60 24.17
CA ILE A 791 64.79 -0.26 23.54
C ILE A 791 64.78 -0.35 22.00
N THR A 792 65.46 -1.36 21.45
CA THR A 792 65.50 -1.67 20.02
C THR A 792 64.11 -2.03 19.47
N HIS A 793 63.25 -2.65 20.28
CA HIS A 793 61.87 -2.94 19.90
C HIS A 793 61.04 -1.63 19.87
N ILE A 794 61.17 -0.74 20.84
CA ILE A 794 60.44 0.53 20.82
C ILE A 794 60.86 1.40 19.61
N ALA A 795 62.15 1.47 19.32
CA ALA A 795 62.67 2.22 18.17
C ALA A 795 62.11 1.71 16.83
N ARG A 796 62.04 0.39 16.63
CA ARG A 796 61.53 -0.21 15.39
C ARG A 796 60.00 -0.07 15.23
N PHE A 797 59.25 -0.02 16.33
CA PHE A 797 57.82 0.34 16.29
C PHE A 797 57.63 1.79 15.82
N ILE A 798 58.41 2.73 16.37
CA ILE A 798 58.36 4.15 15.98
C ILE A 798 58.77 4.34 14.52
N GLU A 799 59.79 3.62 14.05
CA GLU A 799 60.22 3.61 12.65
C GLU A 799 59.09 3.17 11.71
N GLN A 800 58.41 2.06 12.02
CA GLN A 800 57.28 1.57 11.20
C GLN A 800 56.05 2.49 11.28
N TRP A 801 55.80 3.12 12.43
CA TRP A 801 54.75 4.13 12.58
C TRP A 801 55.04 5.38 11.74
N LEU A 802 56.28 5.88 11.76
CA LEU A 802 56.72 7.01 10.94
C LEU A 802 56.65 6.69 9.45
N GLU A 803 57.07 5.49 9.03
CA GLU A 803 57.03 5.08 7.62
C GLU A 803 55.59 5.00 7.08
N ARG A 804 54.66 4.42 7.86
CA ARG A 804 53.22 4.42 7.51
C ARG A 804 52.64 5.84 7.49
N SER A 805 53.03 6.68 8.43
CA SER A 805 52.60 8.08 8.50
C SER A 805 53.10 8.89 7.30
N LYS A 806 54.36 8.69 6.87
CA LYS A 806 54.95 9.28 5.66
C LYS A 806 54.18 8.90 4.40
N ARG A 807 53.82 7.61 4.22
CA ARG A 807 53.02 7.15 3.07
C ARG A 807 51.62 7.76 3.02
N ARG A 808 51.03 8.09 4.18
CA ARG A 808 49.73 8.78 4.26
C ARG A 808 49.87 10.26 3.93
N LEU A 809 50.84 10.93 4.54
CA LEU A 809 51.11 12.36 4.35
C LEU A 809 51.61 12.71 2.93
N ALA A 810 52.26 11.77 2.23
CA ALA A 810 52.61 11.92 0.82
C ALA A 810 51.40 12.07 -0.12
N LYS A 811 50.19 11.69 0.33
CA LYS A 811 48.93 11.93 -0.40
C LYS A 811 48.23 13.25 -0.04
N GLU A 812 48.59 13.86 1.10
CA GLU A 812 47.90 15.05 1.65
C GLU A 812 48.70 16.35 1.47
N GLY A 813 49.93 16.30 0.95
CA GLY A 813 50.76 17.47 0.67
C GLY A 813 51.41 18.04 1.93
N LEU A 814 52.68 17.68 2.17
CA LEU A 814 53.47 18.21 3.29
C LEU A 814 54.01 19.61 2.98
N SER A 815 54.22 20.42 4.01
CA SER A 815 55.02 21.64 3.88
C SER A 815 56.47 21.27 3.50
N PRO A 816 57.18 22.13 2.73
CA PRO A 816 58.55 21.84 2.29
C PRO A 816 59.52 21.51 3.44
N ASN A 817 59.34 22.17 4.59
CA ASN A 817 60.17 21.97 5.78
C ASN A 817 59.91 20.62 6.45
N ALA A 818 58.65 20.17 6.51
CA ALA A 818 58.30 18.87 7.07
C ALA A 818 58.78 17.72 6.17
N SER A 819 58.73 17.88 4.84
CA SER A 819 59.31 16.90 3.91
C SER A 819 60.83 16.81 4.05
N ALA A 820 61.52 17.95 4.12
CA ALA A 820 62.98 17.98 4.28
C ALA A 820 63.45 17.35 5.61
N ALA A 821 62.72 17.56 6.70
CA ALA A 821 63.01 16.92 7.98
C ALA A 821 62.82 15.40 7.93
N ILE A 822 61.74 14.91 7.30
CA ILE A 822 61.43 13.49 7.15
C ILE A 822 62.42 12.79 6.19
N ASP A 823 62.86 13.45 5.13
CA ASP A 823 63.84 12.90 4.18
C ASP A 823 65.24 12.83 4.80
N SER A 824 65.64 13.87 5.55
CA SER A 824 66.89 13.85 6.34
C SER A 824 66.90 12.74 7.41
N LEU A 825 65.75 12.40 7.99
CA LEU A 825 65.60 11.29 8.95
C LEU A 825 65.74 9.92 8.30
N SER A 826 65.25 9.78 7.06
CA SER A 826 65.33 8.54 6.28
C SER A 826 66.74 8.26 5.76
N ASP A 827 67.49 9.32 5.41
CA ASP A 827 68.82 9.21 4.80
C ASP A 827 69.94 8.90 5.81
N GLN A 828 69.79 9.28 7.09
CA GLN A 828 70.83 9.09 8.12
C GLN A 828 70.80 7.71 8.81
N GLY A 829 69.75 6.93 8.60
CA GLY A 829 69.55 5.63 9.25
C GLY A 829 69.16 5.74 10.73
N PHE A 830 67.97 5.26 11.07
CA PHE A 830 67.35 5.36 12.41
C PHE A 830 68.19 4.77 13.56
N THR A 831 69.14 3.87 13.25
CA THR A 831 69.95 3.16 14.25
C THR A 831 71.25 3.89 14.63
N VAL A 832 71.67 4.92 13.89
CA VAL A 832 73.02 5.51 14.07
C VAL A 832 73.06 6.61 15.14
N ASN A 833 71.95 7.30 15.43
CA ASN A 833 71.89 8.35 16.46
C ASN A 833 70.51 8.45 17.13
N GLY A 834 70.18 7.48 18.00
CA GLY A 834 68.91 7.45 18.73
C GLY A 834 68.63 8.68 19.62
N ASP A 835 69.66 9.33 20.16
CA ASP A 835 69.53 10.53 21.02
C ASP A 835 69.20 11.80 20.23
N ASP A 836 69.76 11.96 19.03
CA ASP A 836 69.42 13.10 18.16
C ASP A 836 68.04 12.90 17.54
N PHE A 837 67.69 11.66 17.17
CA PHE A 837 66.33 11.31 16.75
C PHE A 837 65.28 11.66 17.81
N LEU A 838 65.54 11.37 19.10
CA LEU A 838 64.67 11.74 20.22
C LEU A 838 64.55 13.26 20.41
N LYS A 839 65.64 14.02 20.28
CA LYS A 839 65.58 15.49 20.34
C LYS A 839 64.79 16.10 19.18
N TRP A 840 64.92 15.54 17.98
CA TRP A 840 64.25 16.04 16.79
C TRP A 840 62.77 15.64 16.73
N SER A 841 62.42 14.45 17.21
CA SER A 841 61.02 14.04 17.40
C SER A 841 60.34 14.87 18.48
N VAL A 842 61.05 15.29 19.53
CA VAL A 842 60.57 16.31 20.50
C VAL A 842 60.38 17.68 19.83
N ALA A 843 61.29 18.13 18.96
CA ALA A 843 61.17 19.43 18.29
C ALA A 843 60.03 19.49 17.24
N ILE A 844 59.84 18.43 16.45
CA ILE A 844 58.71 18.29 15.52
C ILE A 844 57.37 18.22 16.29
N TYR A 845 57.40 17.70 17.52
CA TYR A 845 56.26 17.58 18.42
C TYR A 845 55.93 18.90 19.15
N GLU A 846 56.92 19.70 19.52
CA GLU A 846 56.73 21.06 20.07
C GLU A 846 56.14 22.04 19.03
N GLU A 847 56.38 21.82 17.73
CA GLU A 847 55.69 22.56 16.65
C GLU A 847 54.28 22.04 16.31
N GLN A 848 53.89 20.86 16.81
CA GLN A 848 52.61 20.18 16.49
C GLN A 848 51.68 19.92 17.70
N ASP A 849 52.11 20.32 18.91
CA ASP A 849 51.37 20.35 20.19
C ASP A 849 50.47 19.12 20.51
N GLY A 850 50.96 17.91 20.22
CA GLY A 850 50.33 16.63 20.60
C GLY A 850 50.74 16.17 22.00
N SER A 851 49.95 15.31 22.67
CA SER A 851 50.13 15.00 24.12
C SER A 851 50.59 13.55 24.47
N LEU A 852 51.04 13.42 25.72
CA LEU A 852 51.27 12.24 26.59
C LEU A 852 52.33 11.19 26.22
N LEU A 853 52.39 10.72 24.97
CA LEU A 853 53.20 9.56 24.60
C LEU A 853 54.70 9.78 24.75
N LEU A 854 55.16 10.94 24.29
CA LEU A 854 56.56 11.34 24.39
C LEU A 854 56.92 11.72 25.84
N ASN A 855 55.98 12.30 26.59
CA ASN A 855 56.17 12.63 28.00
C ASN A 855 56.29 11.38 28.90
N ALA A 856 55.51 10.33 28.63
CA ALA A 856 55.64 9.04 29.32
C ALA A 856 56.97 8.34 28.98
N LEU A 857 57.41 8.41 27.71
CA LEU A 857 58.72 7.90 27.26
C LEU A 857 59.90 8.70 27.85
N VAL A 858 59.81 10.03 27.88
CA VAL A 858 60.80 10.95 28.46
C VAL A 858 60.85 10.81 29.99
N SER A 859 59.71 10.63 30.66
CA SER A 859 59.64 10.40 32.11
C SER A 859 60.29 9.09 32.51
N LYS A 860 60.03 7.99 31.78
CA LYS A 860 60.70 6.70 32.02
C LYS A 860 62.20 6.72 31.75
N MET A 861 62.66 7.58 30.84
CA MET A 861 64.09 7.77 30.58
C MET A 861 64.77 8.67 31.62
N LYS A 862 64.05 9.63 32.22
CA LYS A 862 64.54 10.41 33.36
C LYS A 862 64.77 9.56 34.62
N ASP A 863 63.96 8.51 34.82
CA ASP A 863 64.06 7.61 35.99
C ASP A 863 65.18 6.56 35.88
N ARG A 864 65.71 6.27 34.69
CA ARG A 864 66.90 5.42 34.53
C ARG A 864 68.19 6.25 34.62
N GLY A 865 68.45 6.77 35.83
CA GLY A 865 69.76 6.98 36.43
C GLY A 865 70.91 7.57 35.59
N SER A 866 71.39 8.74 36.04
CA SER A 866 72.78 9.25 35.97
C SER A 866 73.16 10.25 34.86
N GLN A 867 72.74 11.49 35.08
CA GLN A 867 73.18 12.74 34.43
C GLN A 867 74.67 13.12 34.62
N LYS A 868 75.58 12.21 35.01
CA LYS A 868 76.84 12.61 35.65
C LYS A 868 78.03 12.97 34.75
N SER A 869 77.99 12.82 33.42
CA SER A 869 79.15 13.18 32.58
C SER A 869 78.98 14.41 31.68
N LEU A 870 77.76 14.92 31.47
CA LEU A 870 77.53 16.06 30.56
C LEU A 870 77.23 17.39 31.27
N VAL A 871 76.84 17.34 32.56
CA VAL A 871 76.86 18.53 33.44
C VAL A 871 78.30 19.08 33.58
N ASN A 872 79.33 18.25 33.36
CA ASN A 872 80.74 18.68 33.42
C ASN A 872 81.31 19.23 32.11
N ARG A 873 80.55 19.27 31.00
CA ARG A 873 81.06 19.78 29.71
C ARG A 873 80.41 21.07 29.21
N MET A 874 79.37 21.57 29.88
CA MET A 874 78.76 22.88 29.58
C MET A 874 79.19 24.01 30.52
N THR A 875 80.22 23.79 31.36
CA THR A 875 80.86 24.83 32.19
C THR A 875 82.09 25.49 31.56
N SER A 876 82.32 25.37 30.25
CA SER A 876 83.29 26.24 29.57
C SER A 876 82.69 26.95 28.35
N THR A 877 82.67 28.28 28.46
CA THR A 877 82.56 29.34 27.41
C THR A 877 81.19 29.50 26.73
N SER A 878 80.34 30.43 27.18
CA SER A 878 80.24 31.88 26.83
C SER A 878 79.90 32.10 25.34
N SER A 879 78.79 32.72 24.92
CA SER A 879 78.32 34.08 25.23
C SER A 879 76.87 34.23 24.70
N VAL A 880 75.87 34.62 25.50
CA VAL A 880 75.32 36.00 25.68
C VAL A 880 74.31 36.47 24.61
N LYS A 881 73.03 36.51 25.05
CA LYS A 881 71.95 37.54 24.91
C LYS A 881 71.46 37.97 23.51
N HIS A 882 70.19 38.29 23.24
CA HIS A 882 69.17 39.09 23.97
C HIS A 882 67.74 38.69 23.46
N VAL A 883 66.71 38.48 24.32
CA VAL A 883 65.62 39.43 24.71
C VAL A 883 64.83 39.92 23.48
N LEU A 884 63.54 39.65 23.26
CA LEU A 884 62.36 39.43 24.10
C LEU A 884 61.38 38.51 23.36
#